data_AF-A0A8J2X848-F1
#
_entry.id   AF-A0A8J2X848-F1
#
_cell.length_a   1.000
_cell.length_b   1.000
_cell.length_c   1.000
_cell.angle_alpha   90.00
_cell.angle_beta   90.00
_cell.angle_gamma   90.00
#
_symmetry.space_group_name_H-M   'P 1'
#
loop_
_entity.id
_entity.type
_entity.pdbx_description
1 polymer ?
#
loop_
_entity_poly.entity_id
_entity_poly.type
_entity_poly.pdbx_seq_one_letter_code
_entity_poly.pdbx_strand_id
1 'polypeptide(L)'
;MNHNTRKLHVFYLPVGLTPFQRDLTEILVSLHARSFQKELESDGDDSDAMVQYPQISTKQLTYMLDKGIRVVANHPCLLVDHYMPRQFLRMEPTESLVTTSDKFQKLQELLSHFIQRDREEFPDILKICIISHNVRELDILEGLVLGKRMRIKRLSGTSLYDEKHVFPMEPSDASIDPQDSKDGTPNNESSSNKYTGYSRDDYDYSLKRKMRPIGKYEDDWLFLTTTTHLLNDPELMKGYNVDYTISFDPSLDPSLPALENLKGKGKKKSPLIKLLVKDSPDHFFLENPLPEGANKYEHLKAAIKHFLLLRHITFDNLPCVNYQEVVKALLKGEVAIPSLAEMSLSDVPKDAPLFQLTMTNLETDHNTLTIDEKIFDMKSYQSELNKRTLDRLHQVQKECRHRDEILARKRLSETERQNYLDETREGACNVFKKFQNTEKSIIDSEKRLERCKTESAKLDEKIASLDEEIKELKRITSLEDASQEIYQYTDRIWGFKNQLQTLLHDNSQKNQRNDTLRSNYQQKSSQAAEQAQCLKVLKNTAEQLQKDVDGPALRTQTNSLLSQEERLKNELASLKSRSKFLKSYVVEMTNYYSLKLSAGDDSLSNRPQTQNGRPAASRYRSTRSNTPAYT
;
A
#
# COMPACT_ATOMS: atom_id res chain seq x y z
N MET A 1 -32.75 -21.66 -32.13
CA MET A 1 -32.06 -22.76 -32.84
C MET A 1 -30.67 -22.96 -32.24
N ASN A 2 -30.24 -24.21 -32.07
CA ASN A 2 -29.02 -24.62 -31.36
C ASN A 2 -27.72 -24.23 -32.11
N HIS A 3 -26.99 -23.26 -31.56
CA HIS A 3 -25.56 -23.09 -31.85
C HIS A 3 -24.74 -23.35 -30.58
N ASN A 4 -23.92 -24.39 -30.63
CA ASN A 4 -22.92 -24.76 -29.63
C ASN A 4 -21.79 -23.72 -29.60
N THR A 5 -22.02 -22.55 -28.99
CA THR A 5 -20.98 -21.57 -28.71
C THR A 5 -20.45 -21.75 -27.28
N ARG A 6 -19.12 -21.75 -27.15
CA ARG A 6 -18.40 -21.87 -25.88
C ARG A 6 -18.66 -20.61 -25.05
N LYS A 7 -19.76 -20.58 -24.29
CA LYS A 7 -20.21 -19.42 -23.51
C LYS A 7 -19.13 -18.95 -22.52
N LEU A 8 -18.81 -17.66 -22.56
CA LEU A 8 -18.06 -16.95 -21.51
C LEU A 8 -18.81 -17.07 -20.18
N HIS A 9 -18.09 -17.14 -19.06
CA HIS A 9 -18.72 -17.04 -17.74
C HIS A 9 -19.00 -15.57 -17.44
N VAL A 10 -20.28 -15.19 -17.45
CA VAL A 10 -20.71 -13.82 -17.18
C VAL A 10 -21.02 -13.70 -15.69
N PHE A 11 -20.34 -12.79 -15.01
CA PHE A 11 -20.59 -12.42 -13.63
C PHE A 11 -21.13 -11.01 -13.58
N TYR A 12 -22.18 -10.78 -12.79
CA TYR A 12 -22.73 -9.45 -12.57
C TYR A 12 -22.30 -8.95 -11.19
N LEU A 13 -21.60 -7.81 -11.17
CA LEU A 13 -21.21 -7.15 -9.93
C LEU A 13 -22.27 -6.08 -9.60
N PRO A 14 -23.05 -6.23 -8.50
CA PRO A 14 -24.00 -5.21 -8.07
C PRO A 14 -23.29 -3.91 -7.73
N VAL A 15 -23.78 -2.82 -8.32
CA VAL A 15 -23.34 -1.46 -8.03
C VAL A 15 -24.55 -0.61 -7.63
N GLY A 16 -24.37 0.31 -6.68
CA GLY A 16 -25.36 1.29 -6.26
C GLY A 16 -25.17 2.64 -6.96
N LEU A 17 -25.75 3.68 -6.37
CA LEU A 17 -25.50 5.07 -6.75
C LEU A 17 -25.00 5.85 -5.53
N THR A 18 -23.96 6.65 -5.72
CA THR A 18 -23.46 7.59 -4.69
C THR A 18 -24.52 8.66 -4.39
N PRO A 19 -24.47 9.33 -3.23
CA PRO A 19 -25.39 10.44 -2.92
C PRO A 19 -25.39 11.53 -4.01
N PHE A 20 -24.22 11.80 -4.62
CA PHE A 20 -24.11 12.76 -5.71
C PHE A 20 -24.78 12.26 -7.00
N GLN A 21 -24.62 10.99 -7.34
CA GLN A 21 -25.36 10.37 -8.46
C GLN A 21 -26.86 10.41 -8.21
N ARG A 22 -27.33 10.11 -6.98
CA ARG A 22 -28.75 10.19 -6.59
C ARG A 22 -29.30 11.61 -6.78
N ASP A 23 -28.61 12.63 -6.26
CA ASP A 23 -29.00 14.03 -6.40
C ASP A 23 -29.10 14.47 -7.88
N LEU A 24 -28.15 14.07 -8.72
CA LEU A 24 -28.20 14.35 -10.17
C LEU A 24 -29.36 13.63 -10.86
N THR A 25 -29.64 12.37 -10.49
CA THR A 25 -30.80 11.66 -11.03
C THR A 25 -32.10 12.36 -10.65
N GLU A 26 -32.25 12.87 -9.42
CA GLU A 26 -33.44 13.61 -9.01
C GLU A 26 -33.58 14.95 -9.74
N ILE A 27 -32.46 15.65 -10.00
CA ILE A 27 -32.47 16.85 -10.85
C ILE A 27 -32.96 16.50 -12.26
N LEU A 28 -32.50 15.40 -12.85
CA LEU A 28 -32.99 14.94 -14.16
C LEU A 28 -34.48 14.59 -14.12
N VAL A 29 -34.92 13.81 -13.13
CA VAL A 29 -36.33 13.44 -12.96
C VAL A 29 -37.21 14.69 -12.84
N SER A 30 -36.77 15.71 -12.10
CA SER A 30 -37.54 16.94 -11.95
C SER A 30 -37.74 17.75 -13.22
N LEU A 31 -36.76 17.72 -14.14
CA LEU A 31 -36.82 18.41 -15.42
C LEU A 31 -37.70 17.66 -16.41
N HIS A 32 -37.71 16.32 -16.34
CA HIS A 32 -38.41 15.46 -17.30
C HIS A 32 -39.77 14.96 -16.81
N ALA A 33 -40.13 15.15 -15.52
CA ALA A 33 -41.33 14.58 -14.91
C ALA A 33 -42.61 14.95 -15.64
N ARG A 34 -42.82 16.23 -15.98
CA ARG A 34 -44.02 16.68 -16.70
C ARG A 34 -44.13 16.03 -18.09
N SER A 35 -43.02 15.97 -18.82
CA SER A 35 -42.98 15.40 -20.17
C SER A 35 -43.23 13.90 -20.15
N PHE A 36 -42.61 13.19 -19.21
CA PHE A 36 -42.80 11.76 -19.05
C PHE A 36 -44.23 11.41 -18.58
N GLN A 37 -44.81 12.22 -17.68
CA GLN A 37 -46.20 12.05 -17.26
C GLN A 37 -47.18 12.18 -18.44
N LYS A 38 -47.00 13.21 -19.29
CA LYS A 38 -47.81 13.38 -20.51
C LYS A 38 -47.74 12.18 -21.45
N GLU A 39 -46.60 11.50 -21.53
CA GLU A 39 -46.42 10.32 -22.38
C GLU A 39 -46.91 9.00 -21.77
N LEU A 40 -47.09 8.98 -20.45
CA LEU A 40 -47.73 7.88 -19.75
C LEU A 40 -49.25 7.99 -19.83
N GLU A 41 -49.78 9.22 -19.91
CA GLU A 41 -51.22 9.51 -20.04
C GLU A 41 -51.69 9.51 -21.51
N SER A 42 -50.83 9.91 -22.45
CA SER A 42 -51.11 9.88 -23.89
C SER A 42 -50.80 8.49 -24.46
N ASP A 43 -51.84 7.68 -24.62
CA ASP A 43 -51.76 6.33 -25.20
C ASP A 43 -52.17 6.28 -26.70
N GLY A 44 -52.26 7.42 -27.40
CA GLY A 44 -52.65 7.36 -28.82
C GLY A 44 -52.91 8.65 -29.61
N ASP A 45 -52.84 9.85 -29.04
CA ASP A 45 -53.03 11.08 -29.83
C ASP A 45 -51.70 11.61 -30.37
N ASP A 46 -51.20 10.98 -31.45
CA ASP A 46 -50.25 11.60 -32.39
C ASP A 46 -51.01 12.65 -33.25
N SER A 47 -51.78 13.55 -32.62
CA SER A 47 -52.13 14.81 -33.27
C SER A 47 -50.89 15.68 -33.17
N ASP A 48 -50.03 15.53 -34.18
CA ASP A 48 -48.77 16.24 -34.40
C ASP A 48 -49.06 17.76 -34.41
N ALA A 49 -49.18 18.34 -33.21
CA ALA A 49 -49.29 19.77 -33.03
C ALA A 49 -47.96 20.34 -33.51
N MET A 50 -47.98 20.90 -34.74
CA MET A 50 -46.82 21.48 -35.42
C MET A 50 -45.82 22.03 -34.41
N VAL A 51 -44.75 21.28 -34.17
CA VAL A 51 -43.72 21.66 -33.20
C VAL A 51 -43.11 22.94 -33.73
N GLN A 52 -43.43 24.05 -33.07
CA GLN A 52 -42.84 25.34 -33.39
C GLN A 52 -41.35 25.24 -33.01
N TYR A 53 -40.49 25.09 -34.01
CA TYR A 53 -39.04 25.15 -33.82
C TYR A 53 -38.71 26.43 -33.04
N PRO A 54 -37.97 26.35 -31.91
CA PRO A 54 -37.00 25.32 -31.54
C PRO A 54 -37.37 24.44 -30.31
N GLN A 55 -38.64 24.08 -30.11
CA GLN A 55 -39.04 23.30 -28.92
C GLN A 55 -38.68 21.81 -29.00
N ILE A 56 -38.25 21.21 -27.88
CA ILE A 56 -37.94 19.76 -27.79
C ILE A 56 -39.26 18.97 -27.63
N SER A 57 -39.41 17.89 -28.40
CA SER A 57 -40.60 17.02 -28.27
C SER A 57 -40.58 16.19 -26.99
N THR A 58 -41.75 15.73 -26.52
CA THR A 58 -41.83 14.84 -25.36
C THR A 58 -41.03 13.56 -25.58
N LYS A 59 -41.10 12.98 -26.80
CA LYS A 59 -40.40 11.74 -27.14
C LYS A 59 -38.88 11.93 -27.05
N GLN A 60 -38.40 13.07 -27.53
CA GLN A 60 -36.98 13.44 -27.42
C GLN A 60 -36.55 13.64 -25.97
N LEU A 61 -37.38 14.27 -25.12
CA LEU A 61 -37.09 14.43 -23.69
C LEU A 61 -37.01 13.08 -22.97
N THR A 62 -37.88 12.12 -23.29
CA THR A 62 -37.85 10.78 -22.71
C THR A 62 -36.57 10.01 -23.10
N TYR A 63 -36.12 10.12 -24.36
CA TYR A 63 -34.81 9.57 -24.75
C TYR A 63 -33.64 10.28 -24.05
N MET A 64 -33.73 11.59 -23.84
CA MET A 64 -32.73 12.36 -23.09
C MET A 64 -32.69 11.96 -21.62
N LEU A 65 -33.84 11.62 -21.02
CA LEU A 65 -33.93 11.11 -19.65
C LEU A 65 -33.26 9.74 -19.52
N ASP A 66 -33.57 8.77 -20.39
CA ASP A 66 -32.93 7.44 -20.39
C ASP A 66 -31.40 7.58 -20.55
N LYS A 67 -30.96 8.34 -21.55
CA LYS A 67 -29.54 8.61 -21.78
C LYS A 67 -28.89 9.29 -20.57
N GLY A 68 -29.56 10.27 -19.97
CA GLY A 68 -29.10 10.97 -18.78
C GLY A 68 -28.91 10.04 -17.59
N ILE A 69 -29.88 9.16 -17.31
CA ILE A 69 -29.82 8.17 -16.23
C ILE A 69 -28.63 7.21 -16.45
N ARG A 70 -28.45 6.67 -17.66
CA ARG A 70 -27.32 5.77 -17.97
C ARG A 70 -25.96 6.46 -17.83
N VAL A 71 -25.85 7.71 -18.29
CA VAL A 71 -24.63 8.50 -18.17
C VAL A 71 -24.29 8.78 -16.70
N VAL A 72 -25.28 9.16 -15.88
CA VAL A 72 -25.08 9.39 -14.44
C VAL A 72 -24.72 8.09 -13.72
N ALA A 73 -25.36 6.98 -14.07
CA ALA A 73 -25.07 5.65 -13.53
C ALA A 73 -23.62 5.21 -13.81
N ASN A 74 -23.03 5.64 -14.93
CA ASN A 74 -21.61 5.41 -15.22
C ASN A 74 -20.72 6.38 -14.44
N HIS A 75 -20.85 7.68 -14.68
CA HIS A 75 -20.07 8.70 -13.98
C HIS A 75 -20.71 10.10 -14.09
N PRO A 76 -20.89 10.83 -12.97
CA PRO A 76 -21.44 12.20 -12.97
C PRO A 76 -20.77 13.19 -13.93
N CYS A 77 -19.44 13.19 -14.01
CA CYS A 77 -18.66 14.08 -14.90
C CYS A 77 -18.97 13.90 -16.40
N LEU A 78 -19.60 12.79 -16.80
CA LEU A 78 -20.00 12.59 -18.20
C LEU A 78 -21.27 13.38 -18.56
N LEU A 79 -22.07 13.77 -17.57
CA LEU A 79 -23.26 14.61 -17.77
C LEU A 79 -22.92 16.10 -17.76
N VAL A 80 -22.10 16.52 -16.79
CA VAL A 80 -21.77 17.94 -16.57
C VAL A 80 -20.26 18.13 -16.57
N ASP A 81 -19.77 18.80 -17.61
CA ASP A 81 -18.32 19.02 -17.85
C ASP A 81 -17.65 19.84 -16.73
N HIS A 82 -18.39 20.64 -15.95
CA HIS A 82 -17.85 21.42 -14.82
C HIS A 82 -17.21 20.55 -13.72
N TYR A 83 -17.63 19.29 -13.60
CA TYR A 83 -17.05 18.35 -12.63
C TYR A 83 -15.83 17.61 -13.18
N MET A 84 -15.52 17.77 -14.46
CA MET A 84 -14.39 17.09 -15.09
C MET A 84 -13.08 17.76 -14.66
N PRO A 85 -12.13 17.02 -14.05
CA PRO A 85 -10.84 17.57 -13.68
C PRO A 85 -10.07 18.05 -14.91
N ARG A 86 -9.46 19.23 -14.84
CA ARG A 86 -8.64 19.76 -15.95
C ARG A 86 -7.27 19.08 -16.08
N GLN A 87 -6.83 18.36 -15.04
CA GLN A 87 -5.48 17.78 -14.96
C GLN A 87 -5.54 16.30 -14.53
N PHE A 88 -5.92 15.41 -15.46
CA PHE A 88 -6.04 13.96 -15.19
C PHE A 88 -4.75 13.27 -14.77
N LEU A 89 -3.59 13.86 -15.05
CA LEU A 89 -2.28 13.27 -14.73
C LEU A 89 -1.86 13.47 -13.26
N ARG A 90 -2.62 14.26 -12.48
CA ARG A 90 -2.36 14.45 -11.05
C ARG A 90 -3.12 13.43 -10.22
N MET A 91 -2.51 12.98 -9.12
CA MET A 91 -3.11 12.00 -8.21
C MET A 91 -4.36 12.54 -7.47
N GLU A 92 -4.38 13.80 -7.04
CA GLU A 92 -5.51 14.41 -6.30
C GLU A 92 -6.87 14.28 -7.04
N PRO A 93 -6.97 14.58 -8.35
CA PRO A 93 -8.15 14.30 -9.16
C PRO A 93 -8.68 12.86 -9.12
N THR A 94 -7.82 11.86 -8.96
CA THR A 94 -8.22 10.45 -9.02
C THR A 94 -9.09 10.05 -7.83
N GLU A 95 -8.82 10.56 -6.63
CA GLU A 95 -9.63 10.28 -5.44
C GLU A 95 -11.01 10.93 -5.52
N SER A 96 -11.08 12.15 -6.05
CA SER A 96 -12.35 12.85 -6.29
C SER A 96 -13.21 12.10 -7.33
N LEU A 97 -12.62 11.66 -8.44
CA LEU A 97 -13.33 10.88 -9.45
C LEU A 97 -13.89 9.57 -8.87
N VAL A 98 -13.09 8.86 -8.08
CA VAL A 98 -13.51 7.63 -7.41
C VAL A 98 -14.66 7.88 -6.45
N THR A 99 -14.56 8.89 -5.58
CA THR A 99 -15.60 9.16 -4.59
C THR A 99 -16.94 9.57 -5.22
N THR A 100 -16.92 10.13 -6.43
CA THR A 100 -18.15 10.56 -7.12
C THR A 100 -18.97 9.45 -7.79
N SER A 101 -18.38 8.30 -8.14
CA SER A 101 -19.08 7.19 -8.83
C SER A 101 -18.87 5.84 -8.14
N ASP A 102 -19.95 5.14 -7.80
CA ASP A 102 -19.86 3.85 -7.11
C ASP A 102 -19.23 2.77 -8.02
N LYS A 103 -19.48 2.81 -9.35
CA LYS A 103 -18.81 1.92 -10.32
C LYS A 103 -17.29 2.07 -10.25
N PHE A 104 -16.80 3.29 -10.07
CA PHE A 104 -15.36 3.58 -9.96
C PHE A 104 -14.80 3.16 -8.60
N GLN A 105 -15.57 3.32 -7.50
CA GLN A 105 -15.20 2.79 -6.18
C GLN A 105 -15.03 1.27 -6.23
N LYS A 106 -16.00 0.56 -6.79
CA LYS A 106 -15.96 -0.91 -6.90
C LYS A 106 -14.87 -1.38 -7.84
N LEU A 107 -14.65 -0.69 -8.95
CA LEU A 107 -13.51 -0.98 -9.84
C LEU A 107 -12.17 -0.80 -9.12
N GLN A 108 -11.99 0.30 -8.37
CA GLN A 108 -10.75 0.53 -7.62
C GLN A 108 -10.52 -0.56 -6.57
N GLU A 109 -11.55 -0.92 -5.83
CA GLU A 109 -11.48 -1.99 -4.83
C GLU A 109 -11.09 -3.31 -5.49
N LEU A 110 -11.74 -3.69 -6.60
CA LEU A 110 -11.42 -4.89 -7.37
C LEU A 110 -9.98 -4.88 -7.91
N LEU A 111 -9.55 -3.78 -8.53
CA LEU A 111 -8.18 -3.63 -9.04
C LEU A 111 -7.12 -3.65 -7.94
N SER A 112 -7.43 -3.06 -6.77
CA SER A 112 -6.50 -3.06 -5.63
C SER A 112 -6.25 -4.47 -5.13
N HIS A 113 -7.27 -5.31 -5.07
CA HIS A 113 -7.14 -6.72 -4.72
C HIS A 113 -6.40 -7.54 -5.79
N PHE A 114 -6.57 -7.24 -7.08
CA PHE A 114 -5.74 -7.84 -8.14
C PHE A 114 -4.27 -7.46 -8.00
N ILE A 115 -3.95 -6.21 -7.65
CA ILE A 115 -2.58 -5.72 -7.50
C ILE A 115 -1.92 -6.28 -6.22
N GLN A 116 -2.68 -6.38 -5.12
CA GLN A 116 -2.20 -6.85 -3.81
C GLN A 116 -2.24 -8.38 -3.65
N ARG A 117 -2.54 -9.12 -4.72
CA ARG A 117 -2.58 -10.59 -4.68
C ARG A 117 -1.26 -11.19 -4.21
N ASP A 118 -1.35 -12.37 -3.62
CA ASP A 118 -0.19 -13.15 -3.24
C ASP A 118 0.53 -13.67 -4.51
N ARG A 119 1.72 -13.11 -4.77
CA ARG A 119 2.55 -13.49 -5.92
C ARG A 119 3.23 -14.85 -5.72
N GLU A 120 3.26 -15.39 -4.49
CA GLU A 120 3.75 -16.74 -4.23
C GLU A 120 2.74 -17.80 -4.68
N GLU A 121 1.45 -17.58 -4.39
CA GLU A 121 0.36 -18.48 -4.81
C GLU A 121 0.02 -18.30 -6.31
N PHE A 122 0.06 -17.06 -6.81
CA PHE A 122 -0.31 -16.73 -8.20
C PHE A 122 0.80 -15.91 -8.91
N PRO A 123 1.87 -16.55 -9.41
CA PRO A 123 3.02 -15.86 -10.00
C PRO A 123 2.78 -15.33 -11.42
N ASP A 124 1.69 -15.75 -12.09
CA ASP A 124 1.42 -15.41 -13.48
C ASP A 124 1.11 -13.92 -13.67
N ILE A 125 1.60 -13.34 -14.78
CA ILE A 125 1.28 -11.97 -15.21
C ILE A 125 -0.20 -11.89 -15.56
N LEU A 126 -0.92 -10.95 -14.94
CA LEU A 126 -2.34 -10.74 -15.25
C LEU A 126 -2.51 -9.80 -16.43
N LYS A 127 -3.43 -10.19 -17.31
CA LYS A 127 -3.89 -9.37 -18.43
C LYS A 127 -5.36 -9.09 -18.26
N ILE A 128 -5.71 -7.85 -17.92
CA ILE A 128 -7.08 -7.43 -17.68
C ILE A 128 -7.52 -6.51 -18.83
N CYS A 129 -8.73 -6.68 -19.35
CA CYS A 129 -9.33 -5.76 -20.30
C CYS A 129 -10.52 -5.03 -19.66
N ILE A 130 -10.54 -3.70 -19.74
CA ILE A 130 -11.67 -2.88 -19.35
C ILE A 130 -12.37 -2.36 -20.62
N ILE A 131 -13.67 -2.58 -20.68
CA ILE A 131 -14.54 -2.14 -21.76
C ILE A 131 -15.46 -1.04 -21.23
N SER A 132 -15.44 0.12 -21.90
CA SER A 132 -16.35 1.23 -21.61
C SER A 132 -17.31 1.50 -22.76
N HIS A 133 -18.32 2.33 -22.53
CA HIS A 133 -19.26 2.73 -23.58
C HIS A 133 -18.72 3.93 -24.39
N ASN A 134 -18.07 4.89 -23.73
CA ASN A 134 -17.62 6.15 -24.34
C ASN A 134 -16.09 6.36 -24.26
N VAL A 135 -15.52 7.08 -25.24
CA VAL A 135 -14.12 7.54 -25.23
C VAL A 135 -13.86 8.49 -24.06
N ARG A 136 -14.80 9.38 -23.73
CA ARG A 136 -14.68 10.25 -22.54
C ARG A 136 -14.63 9.43 -21.24
N GLU A 137 -15.36 8.32 -21.18
CA GLU A 137 -15.31 7.40 -20.05
C GLU A 137 -13.96 6.67 -19.98
N LEU A 138 -13.37 6.31 -21.12
CA LEU A 138 -12.00 5.79 -21.17
C LEU A 138 -10.98 6.78 -20.65
N ASP A 139 -11.10 8.07 -20.94
CA ASP A 139 -10.17 9.10 -20.43
C ASP A 139 -10.18 9.11 -18.89
N ILE A 140 -11.37 9.05 -18.29
CA ILE A 140 -11.52 9.02 -16.82
C ILE A 140 -10.99 7.70 -16.25
N LEU A 141 -11.23 6.56 -16.92
CA LEU A 141 -10.71 5.25 -16.51
C LEU A 141 -9.18 5.16 -16.64
N GLU A 142 -8.60 5.73 -17.70
CA GLU A 142 -7.16 5.83 -17.89
C GLU A 142 -6.55 6.69 -16.77
N GLY A 143 -7.15 7.85 -16.47
CA GLY A 143 -6.75 8.70 -15.35
C GLY A 143 -6.80 8.00 -14.00
N LEU A 144 -7.77 7.12 -13.76
CA LEU A 144 -7.88 6.33 -12.52
C LEU A 144 -6.75 5.29 -12.38
N VAL A 145 -6.35 4.65 -13.48
CA VAL A 145 -5.35 3.58 -13.45
C VAL A 145 -3.94 4.15 -13.53
N LEU A 146 -3.79 5.35 -14.08
CA LEU A 146 -2.50 6.02 -14.15
C LEU A 146 -1.85 6.15 -12.76
N GLY A 147 -0.58 5.77 -12.66
CA GLY A 147 0.17 5.75 -11.40
C GLY A 147 -0.01 4.48 -10.56
N LYS A 148 -0.86 3.53 -10.96
CA LYS A 148 -0.92 2.19 -10.35
C LYS A 148 0.19 1.29 -10.88
N ARG A 149 0.49 0.19 -10.18
CA ARG A 149 1.52 -0.81 -10.55
C ARG A 149 1.07 -1.74 -11.68
N MET A 150 0.54 -1.18 -12.77
CA MET A 150 0.07 -1.92 -13.95
C MET A 150 0.45 -1.14 -15.20
N ARG A 151 0.81 -1.82 -16.28
CA ARG A 151 1.07 -1.21 -17.58
C ARG A 151 -0.23 -1.03 -18.33
N ILE A 152 -0.44 0.15 -18.90
CA ILE A 152 -1.68 0.49 -19.59
C ILE A 152 -1.43 0.47 -21.10
N LYS A 153 -2.33 -0.17 -21.85
CA LYS A 153 -2.40 -0.05 -23.31
C LYS A 153 -3.82 0.27 -23.73
N ARG A 154 -4.01 1.44 -24.32
CA ARG A 154 -5.29 1.87 -24.89
C ARG A 154 -5.40 1.40 -26.34
N LEU A 155 -6.52 0.76 -26.67
CA LEU A 155 -6.81 0.23 -28.01
C LEU A 155 -7.83 1.10 -28.76
N SER A 156 -8.62 1.90 -28.05
CA SER A 156 -9.62 2.81 -28.62
C SER A 156 -9.30 4.26 -28.32
N GLY A 157 -9.18 5.08 -29.36
CA GLY A 157 -8.89 6.51 -29.24
C GLY A 157 -7.43 6.81 -28.87
N THR A 158 -7.16 8.04 -28.47
CA THR A 158 -5.82 8.53 -28.09
C THR A 158 -5.59 8.40 -26.59
N SER A 159 -4.43 7.89 -26.17
CA SER A 159 -4.04 7.85 -24.75
C SER A 159 -3.84 9.25 -24.17
N LEU A 160 -4.19 9.43 -22.90
CA LEU A 160 -3.88 10.64 -22.14
C LEU A 160 -2.37 10.78 -21.87
N TYR A 161 -1.69 9.64 -21.68
CA TYR A 161 -0.25 9.60 -21.47
C TYR A 161 0.37 8.42 -22.22
N ASP A 162 1.24 8.71 -23.18
CA ASP A 162 1.96 7.67 -23.91
C ASP A 162 3.21 7.25 -23.13
N GLU A 163 3.09 6.18 -22.35
CA GLU A 163 4.21 5.52 -21.66
C GLU A 163 5.15 4.77 -22.62
N LYS A 164 4.84 4.75 -23.93
CA LYS A 164 5.55 3.98 -24.97
C LYS A 164 5.69 2.50 -24.61
N HIS A 165 4.73 1.96 -23.88
CA HIS A 165 4.71 0.55 -23.50
C HIS A 165 4.33 -0.33 -24.70
N VAL A 166 5.35 -0.91 -25.33
CA VAL A 166 5.14 -1.89 -26.42
C VAL A 166 4.81 -3.25 -25.81
N PHE A 167 3.59 -3.73 -26.09
CA PHE A 167 3.21 -5.10 -25.74
C PHE A 167 3.94 -6.08 -26.67
N PRO A 168 4.70 -7.05 -26.16
CA PRO A 168 5.35 -8.05 -26.99
C PRO A 168 4.28 -9.00 -27.54
N MET A 169 3.81 -8.75 -28.76
CA MET A 169 3.02 -9.75 -29.49
C MET A 169 3.95 -10.90 -29.87
N GLU A 170 3.49 -12.15 -29.68
CA GLU A 170 4.17 -13.30 -30.27
C GLU A 170 4.26 -13.08 -31.79
N PRO A 171 5.42 -13.32 -32.42
CA PRO A 171 5.55 -13.19 -33.86
C PRO A 171 4.57 -14.15 -34.52
N SER A 172 3.54 -13.60 -35.16
CA SER A 172 2.75 -14.33 -36.14
C SER A 172 3.68 -14.74 -37.29
N ASP A 173 3.55 -15.95 -37.80
CA ASP A 173 4.23 -16.49 -38.99
C ASP A 173 3.84 -15.75 -40.28
N ALA A 174 4.09 -14.44 -40.31
CA ALA A 174 3.96 -13.60 -41.48
C ALA A 174 5.23 -12.75 -41.56
N SER A 175 6.16 -13.19 -42.40
CA SER A 175 7.29 -12.40 -42.86
C SER A 175 6.76 -11.14 -43.57
N ILE A 176 6.78 -10.00 -42.89
CA ILE A 176 6.57 -8.69 -43.51
C ILE A 176 7.77 -7.81 -43.14
N ASP A 177 8.43 -7.32 -44.17
CA ASP A 177 9.59 -6.42 -44.12
C ASP A 177 9.30 -5.18 -43.26
N PRO A 178 10.27 -4.69 -42.47
CA PRO A 178 10.10 -3.52 -41.61
C PRO A 178 10.27 -2.21 -42.40
N GLN A 179 9.51 -2.04 -43.48
CA GLN A 179 9.36 -0.79 -44.22
C GLN A 179 7.96 -0.70 -44.85
N ASP A 180 6.91 -0.67 -44.03
CA ASP A 180 5.68 0.09 -44.32
C ASP A 180 4.63 -0.17 -43.23
N SER A 181 4.66 0.63 -42.18
CA SER A 181 3.49 0.88 -41.32
C SER A 181 3.45 2.37 -41.00
N LYS A 182 2.95 3.13 -41.98
CA LYS A 182 2.48 4.49 -41.79
C LYS A 182 1.16 4.45 -41.02
N ASP A 183 1.25 4.41 -39.69
CA ASP A 183 0.14 4.84 -38.85
C ASP A 183 0.03 6.36 -38.96
N GLY A 184 -1.03 6.79 -39.65
CA GLY A 184 -1.35 8.17 -39.92
C GLY A 184 -1.75 8.93 -38.65
N THR A 185 -0.77 9.55 -38.00
CA THR A 185 -1.00 10.79 -37.25
C THR A 185 -0.31 11.92 -38.03
N PRO A 186 -1.04 12.93 -38.54
CA PRO A 186 -0.40 14.02 -39.28
C PRO A 186 0.40 14.88 -38.29
N ASN A 187 1.73 14.86 -38.44
CA ASN A 187 2.62 15.81 -37.78
C ASN A 187 2.29 17.23 -38.25
N ASN A 188 1.62 17.97 -37.38
CA ASN A 188 1.36 19.39 -37.58
C ASN A 188 2.56 20.18 -37.05
N GLU A 189 3.70 20.09 -37.74
CA GLU A 189 4.78 21.06 -37.56
C GLU A 189 4.57 22.20 -38.56
N SER A 190 3.77 23.17 -38.12
CA SER A 190 3.66 24.46 -38.80
C SER A 190 5.03 25.13 -38.82
N SER A 191 5.58 25.17 -40.03
CA SER A 191 6.70 25.97 -40.47
C SER A 191 6.47 27.46 -40.20
N SER A 192 6.92 27.94 -39.04
CA SER A 192 7.35 29.33 -38.86
C SER A 192 8.04 29.49 -37.51
N ASN A 193 9.38 29.48 -37.48
CA ASN A 193 10.09 30.54 -36.79
C ASN A 193 11.57 30.59 -37.19
N LYS A 194 11.95 31.81 -37.57
CA LYS A 194 13.26 32.20 -38.07
C LYS A 194 14.33 32.02 -36.99
N TYR A 195 15.39 31.34 -37.39
CA TYR A 195 16.80 31.64 -37.09
C TYR A 195 17.06 32.64 -35.96
N THR A 196 17.43 32.13 -34.79
CA THR A 196 18.26 32.87 -33.82
C THR A 196 19.55 32.08 -33.66
N GLY A 197 20.66 32.69 -34.09
CA GLY A 197 21.99 32.08 -34.20
C GLY A 197 22.68 31.79 -32.86
N TYR A 198 22.04 31.00 -32.01
CA TYR A 198 22.65 30.36 -30.85
C TYR A 198 22.38 28.86 -30.93
N SER A 199 23.43 28.05 -30.80
CA SER A 199 23.28 26.60 -30.59
C SER A 199 22.46 26.39 -29.32
N ARG A 200 21.20 25.96 -29.47
CA ARG A 200 20.45 25.44 -28.34
C ARG A 200 21.17 24.18 -27.89
N ASP A 201 21.66 24.21 -26.67
CA ASP A 201 21.99 23.00 -25.92
C ASP A 201 20.72 22.15 -25.82
N ASP A 202 20.54 21.24 -26.78
CA ASP A 202 19.60 20.14 -26.72
C ASP A 202 20.08 19.16 -25.65
N TYR A 203 19.98 19.57 -24.38
CA TYR A 203 19.95 18.64 -23.27
C TYR A 203 18.61 17.91 -23.32
N ASP A 204 18.58 16.86 -24.13
CA ASP A 204 17.54 15.86 -24.13
C ASP A 204 17.64 15.07 -22.80
N TYR A 205 16.97 15.60 -21.76
CA TYR A 205 16.92 15.02 -20.41
C TYR A 205 16.27 13.62 -20.37
N SER A 206 15.81 13.10 -21.52
CA SER A 206 15.10 11.83 -21.65
C SER A 206 16.00 10.60 -21.90
N LEU A 207 17.26 10.77 -22.31
CA LEU A 207 18.11 9.66 -22.77
C LEU A 207 19.13 9.13 -21.75
N LYS A 208 19.23 9.71 -20.55
CA LYS A 208 20.19 9.30 -19.51
C LYS A 208 19.59 8.65 -18.26
N ARG A 209 18.34 8.19 -18.29
CA ARG A 209 17.98 7.04 -17.44
C ARG A 209 18.43 5.79 -18.16
N LYS A 210 19.63 5.34 -17.79
CA LYS A 210 20.15 4.01 -18.06
C LYS A 210 18.99 3.01 -18.15
N MET A 211 18.79 2.45 -19.34
CA MET A 211 18.10 1.18 -19.51
C MET A 211 18.64 0.25 -18.44
N ARG A 212 17.88 0.07 -17.36
CA ARG A 212 18.10 -1.10 -16.50
C ARG A 212 17.92 -2.29 -17.44
N PRO A 213 18.80 -3.31 -17.38
CA PRO A 213 18.56 -4.52 -18.15
C PRO A 213 17.13 -4.94 -17.82
N ILE A 214 16.31 -5.07 -18.85
CA ILE A 214 14.89 -5.45 -18.75
C ILE A 214 14.85 -6.74 -17.96
N GLY A 215 14.58 -6.62 -16.65
CA GLY A 215 14.19 -7.75 -15.83
C GLY A 215 12.97 -8.37 -16.49
N LYS A 216 12.87 -9.69 -16.43
CA LYS A 216 11.71 -10.44 -16.93
C LYS A 216 10.42 -9.67 -16.60
N TYR A 217 9.56 -9.47 -17.60
CA TYR A 217 8.31 -8.72 -17.49
C TYR A 217 7.51 -9.18 -16.26
N GLU A 218 7.51 -8.40 -15.18
CA GLU A 218 6.87 -8.74 -13.88
C GLU A 218 5.66 -7.84 -13.54
N ASP A 219 5.30 -6.93 -14.45
CA ASP A 219 4.17 -6.01 -14.28
C ASP A 219 2.92 -6.53 -15.02
N ASP A 220 1.77 -6.42 -14.37
CA ASP A 220 0.46 -6.76 -14.94
C ASP A 220 0.05 -5.77 -16.03
N TRP A 221 -0.76 -6.22 -16.98
CA TRP A 221 -1.22 -5.43 -18.13
C TRP A 221 -2.71 -5.11 -18.05
N LEU A 222 -3.04 -3.87 -18.40
CA LEU A 222 -4.41 -3.40 -18.55
C LEU A 222 -4.66 -2.92 -19.98
N PHE A 223 -5.68 -3.47 -20.62
CA PHE A 223 -6.13 -3.07 -21.95
C PHE A 223 -7.42 -2.27 -21.86
N LEU A 224 -7.46 -1.08 -22.45
CA LEU A 224 -8.63 -0.21 -22.45
C LEU A 224 -9.25 -0.14 -23.85
N THR A 225 -10.55 -0.44 -23.97
CA THR A 225 -11.29 -0.41 -25.24
C THR A 225 -12.74 0.05 -25.06
N THR A 226 -13.42 0.37 -26.15
CA THR A 226 -14.84 0.76 -26.15
C THR A 226 -15.71 -0.32 -26.78
N THR A 227 -16.97 -0.43 -26.32
CA THR A 227 -17.99 -1.30 -26.95
C THR A 227 -18.12 -1.01 -28.43
N THR A 228 -18.13 0.27 -28.82
CA THR A 228 -18.26 0.69 -30.22
C THR A 228 -17.11 0.21 -31.12
N HIS A 229 -15.88 0.20 -30.60
CA HIS A 229 -14.73 -0.25 -31.38
C HIS A 229 -14.70 -1.78 -31.50
N LEU A 230 -15.07 -2.48 -30.42
CA LEU A 230 -15.23 -3.93 -30.44
C LEU A 230 -16.33 -4.42 -31.40
N LEU A 231 -17.40 -3.63 -31.57
CA LEU A 231 -18.46 -3.92 -32.53
C LEU A 231 -18.00 -3.73 -33.99
N ASN A 232 -17.14 -2.74 -34.23
CA ASN A 232 -16.69 -2.39 -35.57
C ASN A 232 -15.47 -3.22 -36.03
N ASP A 233 -14.57 -3.58 -35.13
CA ASP A 233 -13.37 -4.35 -35.42
C ASP A 233 -13.33 -5.68 -34.65
N PRO A 234 -13.61 -6.82 -35.33
CA PRO A 234 -13.56 -8.13 -34.71
C PRO A 234 -12.13 -8.62 -34.39
N GLU A 235 -11.09 -8.05 -35.01
CA GLU A 235 -9.69 -8.48 -34.81
C GLU A 235 -8.96 -7.67 -33.74
N LEU A 236 -9.57 -6.61 -33.20
CA LEU A 236 -8.94 -5.67 -32.25
C LEU A 236 -8.20 -6.33 -31.08
N MET A 237 -8.73 -7.45 -30.57
CA MET A 237 -8.20 -8.14 -29.38
C MET A 237 -7.28 -9.33 -29.71
N LYS A 238 -7.03 -9.61 -30.98
CA LYS A 238 -6.23 -10.74 -31.45
C LYS A 238 -4.78 -10.59 -31.00
N GLY A 239 -4.24 -11.63 -30.33
CA GLY A 239 -2.83 -11.67 -29.89
C GLY A 239 -2.55 -11.07 -28.51
N TYR A 240 -3.53 -10.43 -27.85
CA TYR A 240 -3.36 -9.90 -26.50
C TYR A 240 -3.50 -10.94 -25.39
N ASN A 241 -4.24 -12.03 -25.63
CA ASN A 241 -4.45 -13.15 -24.70
C ASN A 241 -4.88 -12.69 -23.30
N VAL A 242 -6.08 -12.10 -23.20
CA VAL A 242 -6.60 -11.49 -21.97
C VAL A 242 -7.14 -12.54 -21.01
N ASP A 243 -6.85 -12.39 -19.72
CA ASP A 243 -7.30 -13.30 -18.66
C ASP A 243 -8.68 -12.93 -18.12
N TYR A 244 -8.91 -11.64 -17.86
CA TYR A 244 -10.16 -11.13 -17.26
C TYR A 244 -10.71 -9.96 -18.06
N THR A 245 -12.03 -9.91 -18.25
CA THR A 245 -12.70 -8.78 -18.90
C THR A 245 -13.67 -8.12 -17.93
N ILE A 246 -13.55 -6.82 -17.74
CA ILE A 246 -14.45 -5.99 -16.93
C ILE A 246 -15.20 -5.04 -17.86
N SER A 247 -16.52 -5.12 -17.88
CA SER A 247 -17.37 -4.25 -18.71
C SER A 247 -18.13 -3.26 -17.84
N PHE A 248 -18.00 -1.98 -18.16
CA PHE A 248 -18.86 -0.91 -17.66
C PHE A 248 -20.19 -0.84 -18.40
N ASP A 249 -20.24 -1.47 -19.59
CA ASP A 249 -21.44 -1.64 -20.39
C ASP A 249 -22.12 -2.99 -20.09
N PRO A 250 -23.23 -2.99 -19.34
CA PRO A 250 -23.95 -4.22 -19.02
C PRO A 250 -24.63 -4.86 -20.24
N SER A 251 -24.93 -4.08 -21.28
CA SER A 251 -25.63 -4.52 -22.49
C SER A 251 -24.73 -5.22 -23.51
N LEU A 252 -23.42 -5.23 -23.27
CA LEU A 252 -22.43 -5.89 -24.13
C LEU A 252 -22.79 -7.36 -24.39
N ASP A 253 -22.94 -7.74 -25.66
CA ASP A 253 -23.25 -9.12 -26.04
C ASP A 253 -22.04 -10.04 -25.78
N PRO A 254 -22.18 -11.10 -24.95
CA PRO A 254 -21.08 -12.03 -24.68
C PRO A 254 -20.70 -12.90 -25.89
N SER A 255 -21.50 -12.91 -26.96
CA SER A 255 -21.23 -13.69 -28.18
C SER A 255 -20.42 -12.94 -29.25
N LEU A 256 -19.93 -11.74 -28.94
CA LEU A 256 -19.18 -10.91 -29.89
C LEU A 256 -17.87 -11.60 -30.36
N PRO A 257 -17.58 -11.60 -31.68
CA PRO A 257 -16.36 -12.19 -32.24
C PRO A 257 -15.06 -11.64 -31.63
N ALA A 258 -15.02 -10.33 -31.37
CA ALA A 258 -13.87 -9.68 -30.73
C ALA A 258 -13.58 -10.24 -29.32
N LEU A 259 -14.62 -10.64 -28.58
CA LEU A 259 -14.48 -11.26 -27.25
C LEU A 259 -14.07 -12.74 -27.36
N GLU A 260 -14.46 -13.43 -28.43
CA GLU A 260 -13.98 -14.78 -28.70
C GLU A 260 -12.48 -14.81 -29.01
N ASN A 261 -11.96 -13.74 -29.61
CA ASN A 261 -10.54 -13.56 -29.96
C ASN A 261 -9.64 -13.20 -28.76
N LEU A 262 -10.20 -12.97 -27.56
CA LEU A 262 -9.45 -12.75 -26.32
C LEU A 262 -8.67 -13.98 -25.83
N LYS A 263 -8.96 -15.16 -26.39
CA LYS A 263 -8.50 -16.47 -25.88
C LYS A 263 -7.01 -16.72 -26.16
N GLY A 264 -6.23 -16.94 -25.09
CA GLY A 264 -4.91 -17.57 -25.21
C GLY A 264 -5.00 -19.06 -25.56
N LYS A 265 -4.05 -19.56 -26.36
CA LYS A 265 -3.93 -20.99 -26.69
C LYS A 265 -3.86 -21.83 -25.38
N GLY A 266 -4.91 -22.59 -25.08
CA GLY A 266 -4.93 -23.57 -23.96
C GLY A 266 -5.75 -23.19 -22.71
N LYS A 267 -6.24 -21.96 -22.56
CA LYS A 267 -7.15 -21.60 -21.44
C LYS A 267 -8.61 -21.93 -21.80
N LYS A 268 -9.33 -22.61 -20.88
CA LYS A 268 -10.67 -23.15 -21.17
C LYS A 268 -11.75 -22.06 -21.29
N LYS A 269 -11.73 -20.97 -20.50
CA LYS A 269 -12.73 -19.86 -20.52
C LYS A 269 -12.18 -18.59 -19.85
N SER A 270 -12.47 -17.39 -20.40
CA SER A 270 -12.21 -16.10 -19.73
C SER A 270 -13.50 -15.58 -19.05
N PRO A 271 -13.45 -15.13 -17.78
CA PRO A 271 -14.60 -14.53 -17.11
C PRO A 271 -14.86 -13.09 -17.59
N LEU A 272 -16.14 -12.78 -17.80
CA LEU A 272 -16.64 -11.44 -18.12
C LEU A 272 -17.41 -10.89 -16.93
N ILE A 273 -16.86 -9.85 -16.30
CA ILE A 273 -17.44 -9.18 -15.13
C ILE A 273 -18.15 -7.92 -15.61
N LYS A 274 -19.48 -7.85 -15.43
CA LYS A 274 -20.29 -6.71 -15.81
C LYS A 274 -20.68 -5.90 -14.57
N LEU A 275 -20.35 -4.61 -14.56
CA LEU A 275 -20.80 -3.68 -13.53
C LEU A 275 -22.24 -3.27 -13.82
N LEU A 276 -23.18 -3.68 -12.97
CA LEU A 276 -24.60 -3.41 -13.19
C LEU A 276 -25.22 -2.71 -11.99
N VAL A 277 -25.89 -1.59 -12.27
CA VAL A 277 -26.63 -0.85 -11.25
C VAL A 277 -27.97 -1.54 -11.02
N LYS A 278 -28.23 -1.94 -9.77
CA LYS A 278 -29.45 -2.65 -9.42
C LYS A 278 -30.69 -1.80 -9.74
N ASP A 279 -31.67 -2.42 -10.40
CA ASP A 279 -32.96 -1.82 -10.81
C ASP A 279 -32.85 -0.61 -11.76
N SER A 280 -31.68 -0.38 -12.35
CA SER A 280 -31.47 0.57 -13.44
C SER A 280 -32.20 0.16 -14.73
N PRO A 281 -32.39 1.07 -15.70
CA PRO A 281 -32.92 0.70 -17.01
C PRO A 281 -32.15 -0.46 -17.64
N ASP A 282 -30.83 -0.49 -17.52
CA ASP A 282 -29.98 -1.57 -18.02
C ASP A 282 -30.29 -2.93 -17.37
N HIS A 283 -30.60 -2.95 -16.06
CA HIS A 283 -31.00 -4.16 -15.35
C HIS A 283 -32.32 -4.70 -15.88
N PHE A 284 -33.29 -3.79 -16.08
CA PHE A 284 -34.59 -4.14 -16.65
C PHE A 284 -34.46 -4.73 -18.07
N PHE A 285 -33.60 -4.16 -18.92
CA PHE A 285 -33.36 -4.68 -20.27
C PHE A 285 -32.67 -6.06 -20.28
N LEU A 286 -31.89 -6.38 -19.26
CA LEU A 286 -31.20 -7.67 -19.16
C LEU A 286 -32.14 -8.80 -18.72
N GLU A 287 -33.03 -8.53 -17.76
CA GLU A 287 -34.01 -9.52 -17.29
C GLU A 287 -35.23 -9.64 -18.21
N ASN A 288 -35.66 -8.54 -18.81
CA ASN A 288 -36.74 -8.51 -19.79
C ASN A 288 -36.15 -8.21 -21.18
N PRO A 289 -35.62 -9.22 -21.90
CA PRO A 289 -35.13 -9.01 -23.25
C PRO A 289 -36.29 -8.65 -24.17
N LEU A 290 -36.03 -7.73 -25.11
CA LEU A 290 -37.04 -7.24 -26.03
C LEU A 290 -37.62 -8.39 -26.88
N PRO A 291 -38.95 -8.64 -26.86
CA PRO A 291 -39.56 -9.62 -27.76
C PRO A 291 -39.37 -9.21 -29.23
N GLU A 292 -39.15 -10.18 -30.12
CA GLU A 292 -39.02 -9.92 -31.56
C GLU A 292 -40.28 -9.21 -32.09
N GLY A 293 -40.14 -7.97 -32.55
CA GLY A 293 -41.24 -7.14 -33.08
C GLY A 293 -41.91 -6.19 -32.08
N ALA A 294 -41.52 -6.19 -30.81
CA ALA A 294 -42.04 -5.24 -29.82
C ALA A 294 -41.53 -3.81 -30.04
N ASN A 295 -42.35 -2.82 -29.68
CA ASN A 295 -42.00 -1.40 -29.80
C ASN A 295 -40.88 -1.05 -28.80
N LYS A 296 -39.68 -0.76 -29.30
CA LYS A 296 -38.51 -0.37 -28.49
C LYS A 296 -38.83 0.80 -27.55
N TYR A 297 -39.71 1.71 -27.99
CA TYR A 297 -40.07 2.89 -27.22
C TYR A 297 -40.92 2.56 -25.99
N GLU A 298 -41.90 1.68 -26.12
CA GLU A 298 -42.74 1.24 -25.00
C GLU A 298 -41.93 0.47 -23.96
N HIS A 299 -40.99 -0.36 -24.42
CA HIS A 299 -40.08 -1.07 -23.53
C HIS A 299 -39.18 -0.10 -22.75
N LEU A 300 -38.72 0.98 -23.39
CA LEU A 300 -37.98 2.05 -22.74
C LEU A 300 -38.84 2.80 -21.71
N LYS A 301 -40.10 3.11 -22.03
CA LYS A 301 -41.05 3.69 -21.07
C LYS A 301 -41.24 2.80 -19.85
N ALA A 302 -41.39 1.48 -20.05
CA ALA A 302 -41.51 0.51 -18.97
C ALA A 302 -40.25 0.46 -18.08
N ALA A 303 -39.06 0.47 -18.68
CA ALA A 303 -37.79 0.48 -17.97
C ALA A 303 -37.61 1.73 -17.10
N ILE A 304 -37.91 2.92 -17.64
CA ILE A 304 -37.87 4.18 -16.88
C ILE A 304 -38.89 4.15 -15.73
N LYS A 305 -40.12 3.69 -16.00
CA LYS A 305 -41.16 3.59 -14.97
C LYS A 305 -40.72 2.69 -13.81
N HIS A 306 -40.13 1.53 -14.12
CA HIS A 306 -39.58 0.61 -13.13
C HIS A 306 -38.49 1.27 -12.28
N PHE A 307 -37.51 1.92 -12.92
CA PHE A 307 -36.46 2.65 -12.23
C PHE A 307 -37.01 3.74 -11.31
N LEU A 308 -37.97 4.54 -11.77
CA LEU A 308 -38.57 5.61 -10.97
C LEU A 308 -39.26 5.10 -9.70
N LEU A 309 -39.92 3.94 -9.74
CA LEU A 309 -40.61 3.39 -8.57
C LEU A 309 -39.66 2.85 -7.50
N LEU A 310 -38.51 2.33 -7.92
CA LEU A 310 -37.61 1.58 -7.05
C LEU A 310 -36.35 2.34 -6.61
N ARG A 311 -36.06 3.49 -7.23
CA ARG A 311 -34.85 4.29 -6.95
C ARG A 311 -34.63 4.62 -5.47
N HIS A 312 -35.66 4.73 -4.64
CA HIS A 312 -35.46 5.04 -3.21
C HIS A 312 -35.24 3.81 -2.32
N ILE A 313 -35.60 2.61 -2.79
CA ILE A 313 -35.63 1.39 -1.97
C ILE A 313 -34.39 0.53 -2.18
N THR A 314 -33.84 0.58 -3.40
CA THR A 314 -32.83 -0.37 -3.87
C THR A 314 -31.42 0.02 -3.45
N PHE A 315 -31.16 1.31 -3.27
CA PHE A 315 -29.81 1.79 -2.98
C PHE A 315 -29.36 1.61 -1.52
N ASP A 316 -30.28 1.37 -0.60
CA ASP A 316 -29.95 1.18 0.82
C ASP A 316 -29.79 -0.31 1.19
N ASN A 317 -30.22 -1.22 0.30
CA ASN A 317 -30.25 -2.68 0.51
C ASN A 317 -29.35 -3.46 -0.47
N LEU A 318 -28.18 -2.94 -0.83
CA LEU A 318 -27.24 -3.67 -1.68
C LEU A 318 -26.57 -4.83 -0.92
N PRO A 319 -26.38 -6.00 -1.56
CA PRO A 319 -25.63 -7.09 -0.96
C PRO A 319 -24.17 -6.67 -0.73
N CYS A 320 -23.66 -6.93 0.48
CA CYS A 320 -22.26 -6.68 0.80
C CYS A 320 -21.39 -7.71 0.07
N VAL A 321 -20.67 -7.27 -0.97
CA VAL A 321 -19.78 -8.13 -1.76
C VAL A 321 -18.38 -8.13 -1.13
N ASN A 322 -17.87 -9.30 -0.77
CA ASN A 322 -16.48 -9.47 -0.35
C ASN A 322 -15.56 -9.57 -1.58
N TYR A 323 -14.91 -8.46 -1.96
CA TYR A 323 -14.04 -8.38 -3.13
C TYR A 323 -12.79 -9.27 -3.03
N GLN A 324 -12.29 -9.54 -1.83
CA GLN A 324 -11.14 -10.42 -1.64
C GLN A 324 -11.49 -11.87 -2.01
N GLU A 325 -12.66 -12.35 -1.61
CA GLU A 325 -13.17 -13.67 -1.99
C GLU A 325 -13.45 -13.74 -3.49
N VAL A 326 -14.06 -12.71 -4.07
CA VAL A 326 -14.31 -12.61 -5.51
C VAL A 326 -13.02 -12.74 -6.31
N VAL A 327 -11.97 -11.98 -5.95
CA VAL A 327 -10.67 -12.05 -6.65
C VAL A 327 -10.01 -13.41 -6.47
N LYS A 328 -10.02 -13.99 -5.26
CA LYS A 328 -9.47 -15.34 -5.02
C LYS A 328 -10.20 -16.41 -5.84
N ALA A 329 -11.53 -16.35 -5.91
CA ALA A 329 -12.34 -17.27 -6.68
C ALA A 329 -12.09 -17.12 -8.20
N LEU A 330 -11.95 -15.88 -8.68
CA LEU A 330 -11.59 -15.57 -10.06
C LEU A 330 -10.19 -16.10 -10.41
N LEU A 331 -9.18 -15.89 -9.55
CA LEU A 331 -7.82 -16.40 -9.73
C LEU A 331 -7.76 -17.93 -9.74
N LYS A 332 -8.60 -18.60 -8.95
CA LYS A 332 -8.75 -20.08 -8.95
C LYS A 332 -9.55 -20.62 -10.13
N GLY A 333 -10.24 -19.76 -10.88
CA GLY A 333 -11.08 -20.15 -12.01
C GLY A 333 -12.40 -20.80 -11.60
N GLU A 334 -12.94 -20.45 -10.44
CA GLU A 334 -14.23 -20.97 -9.96
C GLU A 334 -15.39 -20.48 -10.83
N VAL A 335 -16.36 -21.37 -11.09
CA VAL A 335 -17.50 -21.12 -11.99
C VAL A 335 -18.65 -20.38 -11.30
N ALA A 336 -18.79 -20.55 -9.98
CA ALA A 336 -19.81 -19.90 -9.17
C ALA A 336 -19.12 -19.23 -7.99
N ILE A 337 -19.35 -17.93 -7.84
CA ILE A 337 -18.78 -17.13 -6.77
C ILE A 337 -19.91 -16.84 -5.78
N PRO A 338 -19.92 -17.41 -4.57
CA PRO A 338 -21.04 -17.28 -3.61
C PRO A 338 -21.40 -15.83 -3.28
N SER A 339 -20.41 -14.93 -3.33
CA SER A 339 -20.53 -13.48 -3.09
C SER A 339 -21.26 -12.73 -4.24
N LEU A 340 -21.38 -13.35 -5.42
CA LEU A 340 -22.05 -12.83 -6.61
C LEU A 340 -23.28 -13.69 -6.94
N ALA A 341 -24.32 -13.57 -6.13
CA ALA A 341 -25.61 -14.21 -6.40
C ALA A 341 -26.26 -13.66 -7.70
N GLU A 342 -27.16 -14.43 -8.30
CA GLU A 342 -27.98 -13.97 -9.42
C GLU A 342 -28.77 -12.72 -9.00
N MET A 343 -28.55 -11.60 -9.71
CA MET A 343 -29.30 -10.38 -9.47
C MET A 343 -30.66 -10.50 -10.15
N SER A 344 -31.73 -10.47 -9.35
CA SER A 344 -33.11 -10.37 -9.80
C SER A 344 -33.66 -8.95 -9.60
N LEU A 345 -34.60 -8.51 -10.43
CA LEU A 345 -35.33 -7.26 -10.25
C LEU A 345 -36.05 -7.26 -8.90
N SER A 346 -36.08 -6.10 -8.24
CA SER A 346 -36.80 -5.94 -6.98
C SER A 346 -38.31 -5.87 -7.21
N ASP A 347 -39.10 -6.42 -6.28
CA ASP A 347 -40.56 -6.32 -6.34
C ASP A 347 -41.02 -4.87 -6.20
N VAL A 348 -41.88 -4.43 -7.12
CA VAL A 348 -42.44 -3.08 -7.12
C VAL A 348 -43.47 -2.94 -5.99
N PRO A 349 -43.30 -1.98 -5.05
CA PRO A 349 -44.29 -1.72 -4.01
C PRO A 349 -45.60 -1.21 -4.64
N LYS A 350 -46.74 -1.71 -4.12
CA LYS A 350 -48.06 -1.39 -4.68
C LYS A 350 -48.44 0.11 -4.59
N ASP A 351 -47.86 0.85 -3.65
CA ASP A 351 -48.20 2.24 -3.34
C ASP A 351 -47.05 3.25 -3.56
N ALA A 352 -46.00 2.89 -4.33
CA ALA A 352 -44.84 3.77 -4.51
C ALA A 352 -45.15 4.99 -5.42
N PRO A 353 -44.92 6.23 -4.97
CA PRO A 353 -45.16 7.43 -5.79
C PRO A 353 -44.09 7.60 -6.86
N LEU A 354 -44.52 7.63 -8.13
CA LEU A 354 -43.62 7.68 -9.31
C LEU A 354 -42.71 8.94 -9.32
N PHE A 355 -43.25 10.10 -8.90
CA PHE A 355 -42.56 11.40 -8.99
C PHE A 355 -42.24 12.04 -7.64
N GLN A 356 -42.09 11.25 -6.56
CA GLN A 356 -41.64 11.81 -5.28
C GLN A 356 -40.15 12.17 -5.35
N LEU A 357 -39.87 13.46 -5.53
CA LEU A 357 -38.50 14.00 -5.56
C LEU A 357 -37.90 13.98 -4.15
N THR A 358 -36.83 13.21 -3.96
CA THR A 358 -36.16 13.09 -2.65
C THR A 358 -34.67 13.31 -2.83
N MET A 359 -34.21 14.52 -2.51
CA MET A 359 -32.78 14.85 -2.50
C MET A 359 -32.11 14.30 -1.24
N THR A 360 -30.80 14.12 -1.29
CA THR A 360 -30.01 13.78 -0.10
C THR A 360 -30.18 14.89 0.95
N ASN A 361 -30.58 14.52 2.16
CA ASN A 361 -30.82 15.49 3.23
C ASN A 361 -29.51 16.16 3.65
N LEU A 362 -29.50 17.50 3.64
CA LEU A 362 -28.44 18.32 4.22
C LEU A 362 -28.93 18.85 5.56
N GLU A 363 -28.05 18.92 6.57
CA GLU A 363 -28.42 19.37 7.93
C GLU A 363 -28.76 20.86 7.97
N THR A 364 -28.13 21.66 7.11
CA THR A 364 -28.21 23.13 7.16
C THR A 364 -29.29 23.73 6.27
N ASP A 365 -29.58 23.10 5.13
CA ASP A 365 -30.52 23.62 4.14
C ASP A 365 -31.52 22.53 3.72
N HIS A 366 -32.81 22.74 4.03
CA HIS A 366 -33.90 21.90 3.53
C HIS A 366 -34.27 22.33 2.11
N ASN A 367 -33.71 21.67 1.09
CA ASN A 367 -34.09 21.95 -0.29
C ASN A 367 -35.13 20.96 -0.78
N THR A 368 -36.35 21.45 -0.95
CA THR A 368 -37.40 20.79 -1.71
C THR A 368 -37.20 21.08 -3.18
N LEU A 369 -36.88 20.07 -3.97
CA LEU A 369 -36.74 20.21 -5.40
C LEU A 369 -38.13 20.24 -6.04
N THR A 370 -38.39 21.22 -6.91
CA THR A 370 -39.70 21.38 -7.57
C THR A 370 -39.70 20.79 -8.98
N ILE A 371 -40.82 20.19 -9.36
CA ILE A 371 -41.06 19.74 -10.74
C ILE A 371 -41.11 20.97 -11.64
N ASP A 372 -40.36 20.96 -12.74
CA ASP A 372 -40.43 22.06 -13.70
C ASP A 372 -41.66 21.91 -14.60
N GLU A 373 -42.37 23.02 -14.80
CA GLU A 373 -43.50 23.08 -15.72
C GLU A 373 -43.12 23.72 -17.05
N LYS A 374 -41.89 24.20 -17.23
CA LYS A 374 -41.51 24.91 -18.46
C LYS A 374 -41.38 23.97 -19.67
N ILE A 375 -41.69 24.51 -20.85
CA ILE A 375 -41.35 23.89 -22.14
C ILE A 375 -39.91 24.30 -22.47
N PHE A 376 -39.07 23.35 -22.82
CA PHE A 376 -37.64 23.59 -23.02
C PHE A 376 -37.25 23.67 -24.50
N ASP A 377 -36.40 24.66 -24.81
CA ASP A 377 -35.44 24.63 -25.93
C ASP A 377 -34.14 23.97 -25.42
N MET A 378 -33.30 23.42 -26.31
CA MET A 378 -32.03 22.75 -25.97
C MET A 378 -31.10 23.64 -25.14
N LYS A 379 -30.98 24.93 -25.48
CA LYS A 379 -30.16 25.88 -24.71
C LYS A 379 -30.75 26.15 -23.33
N SER A 380 -32.07 26.31 -23.26
CA SER A 380 -32.79 26.52 -22.00
C SER A 380 -32.70 25.29 -21.10
N TYR A 381 -32.81 24.08 -21.65
CA TYR A 381 -32.63 22.82 -20.94
C TYR A 381 -31.23 22.72 -20.31
N GLN A 382 -30.18 22.95 -21.10
CA GLN A 382 -28.80 22.91 -20.60
C GLN A 382 -28.55 23.97 -19.53
N SER A 383 -29.08 25.19 -19.71
CA SER A 383 -28.96 26.26 -18.72
C SER A 383 -29.67 25.91 -17.40
N GLU A 384 -30.88 25.34 -17.46
CA GLU A 384 -31.64 24.99 -16.26
C GLU A 384 -31.01 23.79 -15.53
N LEU A 385 -30.53 22.78 -16.27
CA LEU A 385 -29.77 21.65 -15.72
C LEU A 385 -28.51 22.15 -15.00
N ASN A 386 -27.72 23.01 -15.65
CA ASN A 386 -26.51 23.58 -15.06
C ASN A 386 -26.84 24.42 -13.82
N LYS A 387 -27.90 25.23 -13.87
CA LYS A 387 -28.32 26.05 -12.74
C LYS A 387 -28.68 25.19 -11.52
N ARG A 388 -29.59 24.22 -11.67
CA ARG A 388 -30.01 23.32 -10.57
C ARG A 388 -28.83 22.53 -9.99
N THR A 389 -27.91 22.11 -10.86
CA THR A 389 -26.70 21.40 -10.47
C THR A 389 -25.72 22.28 -9.68
N LEU A 390 -25.51 23.52 -10.12
CA LEU A 390 -24.66 24.50 -9.42
C LEU A 390 -25.27 24.95 -8.09
N ASP A 391 -26.59 25.16 -8.04
CA ASP A 391 -27.30 25.49 -6.82
C ASP A 391 -27.10 24.38 -5.78
N ARG A 392 -27.23 23.11 -6.20
CA ARG A 392 -26.95 21.96 -5.34
C ARG A 392 -25.50 21.90 -4.89
N LEU A 393 -24.55 22.17 -5.78
CA LEU A 393 -23.13 22.22 -5.44
C LEU A 393 -22.83 23.28 -4.37
N HIS A 394 -23.41 24.47 -4.51
CA HIS A 394 -23.22 25.55 -3.54
C HIS A 394 -23.80 25.20 -2.16
N GLN A 395 -24.92 24.49 -2.11
CA GLN A 395 -25.51 24.00 -0.86
C GLN A 395 -24.59 22.98 -0.18
N VAL A 396 -24.09 21.98 -0.92
CA VAL A 396 -23.15 20.99 -0.39
C VAL A 396 -21.87 21.68 0.10
N GLN A 397 -21.33 22.64 -0.65
CA GLN A 397 -20.16 23.43 -0.23
C GLN A 397 -20.40 24.23 1.05
N LYS A 398 -21.59 24.80 1.23
CA LYS A 398 -21.97 25.54 2.44
C LYS A 398 -22.05 24.61 3.64
N GLU A 399 -22.63 23.41 3.49
CA GLU A 399 -22.66 22.40 4.55
C GLU A 399 -21.25 21.89 4.90
N CYS A 400 -20.39 21.65 3.89
CA CYS A 400 -18.98 21.28 4.13
C CYS A 400 -18.26 22.35 4.97
N ARG A 401 -18.39 23.63 4.61
CA ARG A 401 -17.82 24.74 5.39
C ARG A 401 -18.34 24.77 6.83
N HIS A 402 -19.65 24.56 7.00
CA HIS A 402 -20.25 24.51 8.33
C HIS A 402 -19.71 23.34 9.17
N ARG A 403 -19.56 22.15 8.57
CA ARG A 403 -18.97 20.98 9.22
C ARG A 403 -17.50 21.19 9.55
N ASP A 404 -16.75 21.86 8.68
CA ASP A 404 -15.34 22.21 8.93
C ASP A 404 -15.21 23.18 10.11
N GLU A 405 -16.11 24.15 10.26
CA GLU A 405 -16.16 25.03 11.44
C GLU A 405 -16.49 24.27 12.73
N ILE A 406 -17.41 23.30 12.69
CA ILE A 406 -17.70 22.42 13.83
C ILE A 406 -16.47 21.59 14.18
N LEU A 407 -15.81 21.01 13.17
CA LEU A 407 -14.61 20.19 13.34
C LEU A 407 -13.46 21.01 13.93
N ALA A 408 -13.24 22.23 13.45
CA ALA A 408 -12.22 23.15 13.97
C ALA A 408 -12.47 23.47 15.45
N ARG A 409 -13.73 23.74 15.83
CA ARG A 409 -14.09 23.95 17.24
C ARG A 409 -13.83 22.71 18.10
N LYS A 410 -14.20 21.51 17.62
CA LYS A 410 -13.92 20.25 18.34
C LYS A 410 -12.41 19.99 18.48
N ARG A 411 -11.63 20.24 17.43
CA ARG A 411 -10.16 20.12 17.46
C ARG A 411 -9.55 21.08 18.48
N LEU A 412 -10.00 22.33 18.51
CA LEU A 412 -9.53 23.32 19.49
C LEU A 412 -9.83 22.87 20.92
N SER A 413 -11.06 22.41 21.20
CA SER A 413 -11.43 21.88 22.51
C SER A 413 -10.60 20.66 22.93
N GLU A 414 -10.28 19.75 21.99
CA GLU A 414 -9.42 18.61 22.27
C GLU A 414 -7.97 19.03 22.54
N THR A 415 -7.45 20.01 21.81
CA THR A 415 -6.12 20.59 22.08
C THR A 415 -6.06 21.25 23.45
N GLU A 416 -7.09 22.00 23.84
CA GLU A 416 -7.18 22.60 25.19
C GLU A 416 -7.22 21.51 26.28
N ARG A 417 -7.97 20.43 26.05
CA ARG A 417 -8.00 19.27 26.95
C ARG A 417 -6.63 18.61 27.08
N GLN A 418 -5.90 18.45 25.99
CA GLN A 418 -4.54 17.89 25.99
C GLN A 418 -3.56 18.78 26.75
N ASN A 419 -3.61 20.10 26.54
CA ASN A 419 -2.79 21.06 27.29
C ASN A 419 -3.04 20.97 28.80
N TYR A 420 -4.31 20.88 29.21
CA TYR A 420 -4.64 20.68 30.62
C TYR A 420 -4.08 19.37 31.20
N LEU A 421 -4.12 18.28 30.43
CA LEU A 421 -3.52 17.01 30.84
C LEU A 421 -1.99 17.10 30.96
N ASP A 422 -1.33 17.84 30.08
CA ASP A 422 0.11 18.06 30.16
C ASP A 422 0.51 18.93 31.37
N GLU A 423 -0.25 20.00 31.64
CA GLU A 423 -0.04 20.85 32.82
C GLU A 423 -0.22 20.05 34.13
N THR A 424 -1.28 19.25 34.23
CA THR A 424 -1.52 18.39 35.40
C THR A 424 -0.44 17.33 35.56
N ARG A 425 0.06 16.75 34.47
CA ARG A 425 1.20 15.81 34.48
C ARG A 425 2.48 16.49 34.97
N GLU A 426 2.76 17.70 34.52
CA GLU A 426 3.91 18.47 35.00
C GLU A 426 3.77 18.80 36.49
N GLY A 427 2.57 19.22 36.91
CA GLY A 427 2.23 19.43 38.32
C GLY A 427 2.48 18.19 39.18
N ALA A 428 2.00 17.02 38.75
CA ALA A 428 2.22 15.74 39.43
C ALA A 428 3.70 15.36 39.49
N CYS A 429 4.46 15.57 38.40
CA CYS A 429 5.90 15.34 38.36
C CYS A 429 6.65 16.21 39.39
N ASN A 430 6.27 17.49 39.49
CA ASN A 430 6.86 18.42 40.45
C ASN A 430 6.54 18.02 41.90
N VAL A 431 5.32 17.58 42.19
CA VAL A 431 4.94 17.06 43.51
C VAL A 431 5.72 15.79 43.84
N PHE A 432 5.85 14.86 42.90
CA PHE A 432 6.62 13.62 43.09
C PHE A 432 8.10 13.88 43.38
N LYS A 433 8.74 14.80 42.65
CA LYS A 433 10.13 15.21 42.92
C LYS A 433 10.29 15.80 44.32
N LYS A 434 9.34 16.65 44.75
CA LYS A 434 9.33 17.20 46.11
C LYS A 434 9.20 16.09 47.15
N PHE A 435 8.27 15.16 46.93
CA PHE A 435 8.07 14.00 47.80
C PHE A 435 9.36 13.16 47.93
N GLN A 436 10.04 12.87 46.83
CA GLN A 436 11.28 12.09 46.84
C GLN A 436 12.42 12.80 47.61
N ASN A 437 12.50 14.12 47.49
CA ASN A 437 13.48 14.90 48.24
C ASN A 437 13.17 14.92 49.74
N THR A 438 11.90 15.04 50.11
CA THR A 438 11.48 14.97 51.52
C THR A 438 11.71 13.59 52.11
N GLU A 439 11.42 12.52 51.36
CA GLU A 439 11.65 11.14 51.77
C GLU A 439 13.14 10.88 52.05
N LYS A 440 14.04 11.33 51.16
CA LYS A 440 15.49 11.26 51.40
C LYS A 440 15.90 11.96 52.69
N SER A 441 15.37 13.16 52.94
CA SER A 441 15.66 13.93 54.17
C SER A 441 15.16 13.21 55.43
N ILE A 442 13.98 12.59 55.37
CA ILE A 442 13.42 11.78 56.47
C ILE A 442 14.30 10.56 56.73
N ILE A 443 14.67 9.82 55.70
CA ILE A 443 15.54 8.65 55.84
C ILE A 443 16.90 9.04 56.46
N ASP A 444 17.46 10.18 56.06
CA ASP A 444 18.72 10.67 56.63
C ASP A 444 18.57 11.11 58.09
N SER A 445 17.44 11.72 58.46
CA SER A 445 17.17 12.10 59.85
C SER A 445 16.92 10.88 60.75
N GLU A 446 16.18 9.87 60.26
CA GLU A 446 15.99 8.59 60.95
C GLU A 446 17.33 7.89 61.18
N LYS A 447 18.20 7.81 60.16
CA LYS A 447 19.54 7.23 60.33
C LYS A 447 20.38 7.96 61.38
N ARG A 448 20.29 9.29 61.45
CA ARG A 448 20.99 10.08 62.48
C ARG A 448 20.42 9.80 63.87
N LEU A 449 19.10 9.76 63.98
CA LEU A 449 18.41 9.46 65.23
C LEU A 449 18.78 8.06 65.75
N GLU A 450 18.80 7.05 64.89
CA GLU A 450 19.24 5.71 65.26
C GLU A 450 20.70 5.69 65.74
N ARG A 451 21.61 6.40 65.06
CA ARG A 451 23.00 6.54 65.56
C ARG A 451 23.05 7.17 66.94
N CYS A 452 22.37 8.30 67.16
CA CYS A 452 22.33 8.97 68.46
C CYS A 452 21.75 8.06 69.55
N LYS A 453 20.69 7.30 69.27
CA LYS A 453 20.13 6.32 70.22
C LYS A 453 21.16 5.25 70.58
N THR A 454 21.87 4.69 69.58
CA THR A 454 22.89 3.68 69.87
C THR A 454 24.06 4.22 70.68
N GLU A 455 24.45 5.49 70.47
CA GLU A 455 25.49 6.14 71.26
C GLU A 455 25.01 6.44 72.69
N SER A 456 23.78 6.93 72.85
CA SER A 456 23.17 7.13 74.18
C SER A 456 23.14 5.82 74.96
N ALA A 457 22.64 4.73 74.35
CA ALA A 457 22.59 3.43 75.01
C ALA A 457 23.97 2.95 75.49
N LYS A 458 25.02 3.14 74.67
CA LYS A 458 26.40 2.83 75.07
C LYS A 458 26.90 3.70 76.22
N LEU A 459 26.51 4.98 76.26
CA LEU A 459 26.87 5.88 77.35
C LEU A 459 26.13 5.51 78.63
N ASP A 460 24.85 5.15 78.53
CA ASP A 460 24.05 4.68 79.66
C ASP A 460 24.61 3.38 80.25
N GLU A 461 25.00 2.42 79.40
CA GLU A 461 25.71 1.19 79.82
C GLU A 461 27.02 1.52 80.54
N LYS A 462 27.81 2.47 80.01
CA LYS A 462 29.06 2.90 80.66
C LYS A 462 28.80 3.55 82.02
N ILE A 463 27.81 4.43 82.12
CA ILE A 463 27.46 5.08 83.38
C ILE A 463 27.04 4.02 84.41
N ALA A 464 26.21 3.06 84.01
CA ALA A 464 25.81 1.96 84.88
C ALA A 464 27.02 1.14 85.39
N SER A 465 27.97 0.81 84.51
CA SER A 465 29.19 0.10 84.92
C SER A 465 30.06 0.91 85.89
N LEU A 466 30.22 2.21 85.64
CA LEU A 466 30.99 3.10 86.53
C LEU A 466 30.29 3.27 87.89
N ASP A 467 28.96 3.32 87.92
CA ASP A 467 28.19 3.37 89.17
C ASP A 467 28.35 2.09 89.99
N GLU A 468 28.43 0.91 89.35
CA GLU A 468 28.77 -0.35 90.01
C GLU A 468 30.19 -0.32 90.57
N GLU A 469 31.19 0.10 89.78
CA GLU A 469 32.58 0.24 90.23
C GLU A 469 32.71 1.21 91.42
N ILE A 470 32.00 2.34 91.40
CA ILE A 470 31.97 3.30 92.52
C ILE A 470 31.36 2.67 93.78
N LYS A 471 30.31 1.86 93.64
CA LYS A 471 29.70 1.14 94.79
C LYS A 471 30.69 0.12 95.37
N GLU A 472 31.40 -0.63 94.54
CA GLU A 472 32.42 -1.57 94.97
C GLU A 472 33.59 -0.86 95.68
N LEU A 473 34.10 0.24 95.12
CA LEU A 473 35.17 1.02 95.74
C LEU A 473 34.74 1.58 97.09
N LYS A 474 33.53 2.15 97.20
CA LYS A 474 32.97 2.62 98.49
C LYS A 474 32.87 1.50 99.53
N ARG A 475 32.49 0.29 99.12
CA ARG A 475 32.49 -0.90 100.01
C ARG A 475 33.89 -1.19 100.53
N ILE A 476 34.90 -1.26 99.64
CA ILE A 476 36.29 -1.55 100.01
C ILE A 476 36.84 -0.48 100.97
N THR A 477 36.50 0.79 100.75
CA THR A 477 36.99 1.90 101.61
C THR A 477 36.39 1.90 103.02
N SER A 478 35.29 1.16 103.25
CA SER A 478 34.58 1.11 104.53
C SER A 478 35.05 -0.01 105.47
N LEU A 479 35.98 -0.87 105.03
CA LEU A 479 36.54 -1.98 105.82
C LEU A 479 37.78 -1.54 106.63
N GLU A 480 37.85 -1.91 107.92
CA GLU A 480 38.97 -1.54 108.82
C GLU A 480 40.27 -2.32 108.57
N ASP A 481 40.21 -3.52 107.96
CA ASP A 481 41.40 -4.30 107.56
C ASP A 481 41.23 -4.89 106.15
N ALA A 482 41.70 -4.14 105.14
CA ALA A 482 41.56 -4.47 103.72
C ALA A 482 42.59 -5.50 103.21
N SER A 483 43.47 -6.00 104.06
CA SER A 483 44.60 -6.86 103.68
C SER A 483 44.18 -8.16 102.98
N GLN A 484 43.06 -8.79 103.39
CA GLN A 484 42.54 -10.01 102.76
C GLN A 484 41.90 -9.77 101.39
N GLU A 485 41.12 -8.70 101.21
CA GLU A 485 40.55 -8.34 99.90
C GLU A 485 41.66 -7.90 98.94
N ILE A 486 42.71 -7.20 99.41
CA ILE A 486 43.90 -6.85 98.60
C ILE A 486 44.66 -8.11 98.15
N TYR A 487 44.77 -9.14 98.99
CA TYR A 487 45.35 -10.43 98.57
C TYR A 487 44.49 -11.12 97.50
N GLN A 488 43.17 -11.10 97.62
CA GLN A 488 42.27 -11.62 96.58
C GLN A 488 42.34 -10.81 95.29
N TYR A 489 42.44 -9.48 95.36
CA TYR A 489 42.62 -8.63 94.20
C TYR A 489 44.00 -8.82 93.56
N THR A 490 45.06 -9.03 94.33
CA THR A 490 46.40 -9.31 93.78
C THR A 490 46.47 -10.69 93.12
N ASP A 491 45.79 -11.70 93.67
CA ASP A 491 45.64 -13.01 93.04
C ASP A 491 44.79 -12.93 91.76
N ARG A 492 43.68 -12.18 91.79
CA ARG A 492 42.88 -11.86 90.59
C ARG A 492 43.69 -11.08 89.56
N ILE A 493 44.50 -10.10 89.96
CA ILE A 493 45.38 -9.35 89.07
C ILE A 493 46.43 -10.28 88.45
N TRP A 494 46.95 -11.24 89.21
CA TRP A 494 47.88 -12.24 88.68
C TRP A 494 47.19 -13.20 87.69
N GLY A 495 45.99 -13.68 88.03
CA GLY A 495 45.13 -14.45 87.13
C GLY A 495 44.79 -13.68 85.85
N PHE A 496 44.39 -12.41 85.97
CA PHE A 496 44.13 -11.53 84.84
C PHE A 496 45.38 -11.21 84.04
N LYS A 497 46.57 -11.10 84.65
CA LYS A 497 47.84 -10.95 83.92
C LYS A 497 48.15 -12.17 83.07
N ASN A 498 47.92 -13.37 83.60
CA ASN A 498 48.08 -14.60 82.83
C ASN A 498 47.04 -14.70 81.71
N GLN A 499 45.77 -14.42 82.01
CA GLN A 499 44.73 -14.37 80.99
C GLN A 499 45.02 -13.32 79.91
N LEU A 500 45.49 -12.13 80.30
CA LEU A 500 45.90 -11.06 79.39
C LEU A 500 47.07 -11.52 78.52
N GLN A 501 48.07 -12.21 79.07
CA GLN A 501 49.16 -12.77 78.26
C GLN A 501 48.65 -13.81 77.27
N THR A 502 47.76 -14.72 77.68
CA THR A 502 47.16 -15.70 76.76
C THR A 502 46.33 -15.02 75.69
N LEU A 503 45.53 -14.02 76.04
CA LEU A 503 44.71 -13.26 75.10
C LEU A 503 45.54 -12.38 74.17
N LEU A 504 46.66 -11.81 74.64
CA LEU A 504 47.60 -11.08 73.81
C LEU A 504 48.28 -12.02 72.81
N HIS A 505 48.65 -13.23 73.25
CA HIS A 505 49.20 -14.25 72.36
C HIS A 505 48.17 -14.68 71.31
N ASP A 506 46.95 -15.00 71.72
CA ASP A 506 45.85 -15.37 70.83
C ASP A 506 45.47 -14.24 69.87
N ASN A 507 45.44 -12.99 70.35
CA ASN A 507 45.16 -11.83 69.51
C ASN A 507 46.30 -11.57 68.52
N SER A 508 47.56 -11.77 68.93
CA SER A 508 48.70 -11.72 68.02
C SER A 508 48.59 -12.78 66.92
N GLN A 509 48.26 -14.03 67.27
CA GLN A 509 48.03 -15.09 66.29
C GLN A 509 46.83 -14.79 65.37
N LYS A 510 45.73 -14.29 65.93
CA LYS A 510 44.55 -13.89 65.16
C LYS A 510 44.84 -12.70 64.24
N ASN A 511 45.64 -11.73 64.67
CA ASN A 511 46.09 -10.62 63.82
C ASN A 511 46.97 -11.12 62.67
N GLN A 512 47.94 -11.99 62.94
CA GLN A 512 48.74 -12.61 61.87
C GLN A 512 47.85 -13.39 60.88
N ARG A 513 46.86 -14.13 61.37
CA ARG A 513 45.85 -14.77 60.52
C ARG A 513 44.99 -13.76 59.75
N ASN A 514 44.63 -12.64 60.35
CA ASN A 514 43.84 -11.61 59.69
C ASN A 514 44.66 -10.89 58.62
N ASP A 515 45.93 -10.61 58.87
CA ASP A 515 46.84 -9.98 57.90
C ASP A 515 47.10 -10.90 56.71
N THR A 516 47.28 -12.21 56.95
CA THR A 516 47.37 -13.20 55.87
C THR A 516 46.06 -13.32 55.09
N LEU A 517 44.90 -13.30 55.76
CA LEU A 517 43.59 -13.28 55.10
C LEU A 517 43.34 -11.97 54.32
N ARG A 518 43.77 -10.81 54.83
CA ARG A 518 43.68 -9.51 54.15
C ARG A 518 44.54 -9.49 52.92
N SER A 519 45.78 -9.99 53.01
CA SER A 519 46.67 -10.12 51.86
C SER A 519 46.06 -11.05 50.79
N ASN A 520 45.56 -12.21 51.21
CA ASN A 520 44.89 -13.15 50.30
C ASN A 520 43.61 -12.56 49.67
N TYR A 521 42.81 -11.83 50.44
CA TYR A 521 41.61 -11.16 49.94
C TYR A 521 41.97 -10.06 48.94
N GLN A 522 42.98 -9.23 49.25
CA GLN A 522 43.43 -8.17 48.37
C GLN A 522 43.96 -8.74 47.05
N GLN A 523 44.74 -9.82 47.12
CA GLN A 523 45.26 -10.51 45.93
C GLN A 523 44.14 -11.16 45.10
N LYS A 524 43.18 -11.83 45.74
CA LYS A 524 42.04 -12.42 45.02
C LYS A 524 41.12 -11.35 44.44
N SER A 525 40.93 -10.24 45.14
CA SER A 525 40.12 -9.11 44.68
C SER A 525 40.78 -8.41 43.49
N SER A 526 42.11 -8.21 43.51
CA SER A 526 42.83 -7.66 42.37
C SER A 526 42.77 -8.60 41.17
N GLN A 527 42.97 -9.91 41.37
CA GLN A 527 42.82 -10.92 40.30
C GLN A 527 41.39 -10.94 39.73
N ALA A 528 40.36 -10.85 40.58
CA ALA A 528 38.97 -10.80 40.13
C ALA A 528 38.68 -9.50 39.34
N ALA A 529 39.22 -8.37 39.77
CA ALA A 529 39.09 -7.10 39.07
C ALA A 529 39.79 -7.11 37.70
N GLU A 530 41.00 -7.69 37.61
CA GLU A 530 41.71 -7.92 36.36
C GLU A 530 40.92 -8.83 35.41
N GLN A 531 40.42 -9.97 35.91
CA GLN A 531 39.58 -10.88 35.11
C GLN A 531 38.28 -10.21 34.63
N ALA A 532 37.64 -9.40 35.47
CA ALA A 532 36.44 -8.65 35.08
C ALA A 532 36.75 -7.60 34.00
N GLN A 533 37.90 -6.92 34.09
CA GLN A 533 38.36 -6.02 33.03
C GLN A 533 38.65 -6.79 31.74
N CYS A 534 39.36 -7.91 31.80
CA CYS A 534 39.61 -8.76 30.63
C CYS A 534 38.31 -9.24 29.99
N LEU A 535 37.34 -9.71 30.77
CA LEU A 535 36.02 -10.12 30.26
C LEU A 535 35.27 -8.96 29.61
N LYS A 536 35.33 -7.76 30.19
CA LYS A 536 34.72 -6.57 29.60
C LYS A 536 35.36 -6.21 28.25
N VAL A 537 36.70 -6.26 28.17
CA VAL A 537 37.43 -6.03 26.91
C VAL A 537 37.03 -7.10 25.88
N LEU A 538 37.05 -8.37 26.26
CA LEU A 538 36.66 -9.48 25.37
C LEU A 538 35.21 -9.35 24.88
N LYS A 539 34.28 -8.98 25.76
CA LYS A 539 32.88 -8.75 25.41
C LYS A 539 32.73 -7.59 24.44
N ASN A 540 33.41 -6.47 24.68
CA ASN A 540 33.41 -5.34 23.77
C ASN A 540 34.01 -5.70 22.41
N THR A 541 35.08 -6.50 22.37
CA THR A 541 35.65 -6.98 21.09
C THR A 541 34.70 -7.93 20.36
N ALA A 542 33.99 -8.79 21.08
CA ALA A 542 32.99 -9.69 20.48
C ALA A 542 31.80 -8.90 19.92
N GLU A 543 31.29 -7.91 20.65
CA GLU A 543 30.21 -7.03 20.18
C GLU A 543 30.65 -6.20 18.96
N GLN A 544 31.91 -5.74 18.93
CA GLN A 544 32.45 -5.02 17.78
C GLN A 544 32.58 -5.93 16.55
N LEU A 545 33.13 -7.14 16.71
CA LEU A 545 33.21 -8.13 15.63
C LEU A 545 31.82 -8.52 15.12
N GLN A 546 30.84 -8.66 16.01
CA GLN A 546 29.46 -8.95 15.60
C GLN A 546 28.86 -7.79 14.79
N LYS A 547 29.10 -6.54 15.20
CA LYS A 547 28.72 -5.35 14.41
C LYS A 547 29.43 -5.29 13.06
N ASP A 548 30.68 -5.71 12.98
CA ASP A 548 31.43 -5.73 11.73
C ASP A 548 30.93 -6.84 10.78
N VAL A 549 30.55 -8.00 11.31
CA VAL A 549 29.91 -9.11 10.56
C VAL A 549 28.52 -8.72 10.06
N ASP A 550 27.70 -8.10 10.93
CA ASP A 550 26.37 -7.63 10.57
C ASP A 550 26.40 -6.30 9.79
N GLY A 551 27.57 -5.68 9.71
CA GLY A 551 27.79 -4.40 9.07
C GLY A 551 27.50 -4.44 7.56
N PRO A 552 26.94 -3.36 7.00
CA PRO A 552 26.58 -3.30 5.59
C PRO A 552 27.80 -3.43 4.66
N ALA A 553 29.00 -3.04 5.10
CA ALA A 553 30.22 -3.16 4.30
C ALA A 553 30.64 -4.63 4.06
N LEU A 554 30.65 -5.46 5.10
CA LEU A 554 31.04 -6.87 4.97
C LEU A 554 29.94 -7.68 4.26
N ARG A 555 28.66 -7.40 4.57
CA ARG A 555 27.50 -8.00 3.88
C ARG A 555 27.46 -7.67 2.39
N THR A 556 27.76 -6.43 2.00
CA THR A 556 27.81 -6.06 0.58
C THR A 556 29.02 -6.69 -0.13
N GLN A 557 30.18 -6.77 0.53
CA GLN A 557 31.35 -7.43 -0.03
C GLN A 557 31.14 -8.95 -0.20
N THR A 558 30.56 -9.62 0.79
CA THR A 558 30.24 -11.06 0.71
C THR A 558 29.19 -11.34 -0.35
N ASN A 559 28.12 -10.55 -0.44
CA ASN A 559 27.12 -10.68 -1.50
C ASN A 559 27.71 -10.41 -2.89
N SER A 560 28.63 -9.45 -3.02
CA SER A 560 29.36 -9.18 -4.27
C SER A 560 30.23 -10.38 -4.68
N LEU A 561 30.95 -10.99 -3.74
CA LEU A 561 31.75 -12.18 -3.98
C LEU A 561 30.89 -13.39 -4.35
N LEU A 562 29.76 -13.60 -3.67
CA LEU A 562 28.79 -14.66 -4.02
C LEU A 562 28.22 -14.48 -5.42
N SER A 563 27.84 -13.24 -5.79
CA SER A 563 27.38 -12.92 -7.13
C SER A 563 28.48 -13.15 -8.19
N GLN A 564 29.74 -12.85 -7.86
CA GLN A 564 30.88 -13.14 -8.72
C GLN A 564 31.10 -14.65 -8.88
N GLU A 565 30.96 -15.43 -7.81
CA GLU A 565 31.05 -16.88 -7.82
C GLU A 565 29.97 -17.51 -8.71
N GLU A 566 28.71 -17.07 -8.59
CA GLU A 566 27.61 -17.52 -9.46
C GLU A 566 27.88 -17.19 -10.93
N ARG A 567 28.39 -15.98 -11.20
CA ARG A 567 28.75 -15.57 -12.57
C ARG A 567 29.82 -16.47 -13.16
N LEU A 568 30.88 -16.78 -12.40
CA LEU A 568 31.95 -17.68 -12.83
C LEU A 568 31.45 -19.12 -13.02
N LYS A 569 30.54 -19.60 -12.16
CA LYS A 569 29.89 -20.92 -12.33
C LYS A 569 29.08 -20.99 -13.63
N ASN A 570 28.32 -19.94 -13.94
CA ASN A 570 27.55 -19.85 -15.18
C ASN A 570 28.47 -19.78 -16.42
N GLU A 571 29.59 -19.07 -16.32
CA GLU A 571 30.60 -19.02 -17.39
C GLU A 571 31.32 -20.36 -17.59
N LEU A 572 31.63 -21.07 -16.50
CA LEU A 572 32.19 -22.42 -16.57
C LEU A 572 31.18 -23.39 -17.22
N ALA A 573 29.90 -23.28 -16.87
CA ALA A 573 28.83 -24.09 -17.48
C ALA A 573 28.69 -23.81 -18.98
N SER A 574 28.76 -22.53 -19.41
CA SER A 574 28.70 -22.16 -20.83
C SER A 574 29.96 -22.58 -21.60
N LEU A 575 31.14 -22.52 -20.98
CA LEU A 575 32.37 -23.05 -21.57
C LEU A 575 32.33 -24.57 -21.71
N LYS A 576 31.76 -25.28 -20.73
CA LYS A 576 31.54 -26.74 -20.82
C LYS A 576 30.57 -27.09 -21.94
N SER A 577 29.45 -26.38 -22.07
CA SER A 577 28.50 -26.63 -23.16
C SER A 577 29.11 -26.30 -24.53
N ARG A 578 29.87 -25.20 -24.64
CA ARG A 578 30.62 -24.85 -25.85
C ARG A 578 31.69 -25.87 -26.20
N SER A 579 32.43 -26.37 -25.21
CA SER A 579 33.42 -27.44 -25.42
C SER A 579 32.75 -28.73 -25.88
N LYS A 580 31.59 -29.09 -25.30
CA LYS A 580 30.80 -30.25 -25.72
C LYS A 580 30.30 -30.09 -27.15
N PHE A 581 29.80 -28.90 -27.50
CA PHE A 581 29.37 -28.56 -28.86
C PHE A 581 30.54 -28.63 -29.86
N LEU A 582 31.70 -28.06 -29.53
CA LEU A 582 32.88 -28.11 -30.38
C LEU A 582 33.37 -29.55 -30.56
N LYS A 583 33.33 -30.37 -29.51
CA LYS A 583 33.65 -31.80 -29.61
C LYS A 583 32.67 -32.52 -30.53
N SER A 584 31.37 -32.31 -30.38
CA SER A 584 30.38 -32.90 -31.29
C SER A 584 30.55 -32.41 -32.73
N TYR A 585 30.84 -31.12 -32.90
CA TYR A 585 31.10 -30.52 -34.22
C TYR A 585 32.36 -31.08 -34.87
N VAL A 586 33.45 -31.27 -34.12
CA VAL A 586 34.68 -31.92 -34.63
C VAL A 586 34.41 -33.38 -35.00
N VAL A 587 33.60 -34.10 -34.23
CA VAL A 587 33.18 -35.47 -34.57
C VAL A 587 32.34 -35.49 -35.86
N GLU A 588 31.40 -34.57 -36.02
CA GLU A 588 30.65 -34.44 -37.28
C GLU A 588 31.57 -34.07 -38.45
N MET A 589 32.47 -33.09 -38.28
CA MET A 589 33.40 -32.67 -39.32
C MET A 589 34.40 -33.76 -39.70
N THR A 590 34.87 -34.58 -38.76
CA THR A 590 35.73 -35.72 -39.05
C THR A 590 34.98 -36.83 -39.80
N ASN A 591 33.69 -37.03 -39.50
CA ASN A 591 32.83 -37.94 -40.25
C ASN A 591 32.57 -37.45 -41.69
N TYR A 592 32.32 -36.15 -41.89
CA TYR A 592 32.02 -35.59 -43.21
C TYR A 592 33.25 -35.36 -44.09
N TYR A 593 34.42 -35.07 -43.51
CA TYR A 593 35.61 -34.71 -44.28
C TYR A 593 36.73 -35.74 -44.29
N SER A 594 36.59 -36.90 -43.62
CA SER A 594 37.66 -37.91 -43.52
C SER A 594 39.04 -37.29 -43.20
N LEU A 595 39.04 -36.29 -42.32
CA LEU A 595 40.26 -35.64 -41.86
C LEU A 595 41.02 -36.66 -41.02
N LYS A 596 42.03 -37.30 -41.64
CA LYS A 596 43.05 -38.07 -40.94
C LYS A 596 43.77 -37.14 -39.97
N LEU A 597 43.28 -37.06 -38.74
CA LEU A 597 44.09 -36.66 -37.59
C LEU A 597 45.22 -37.69 -37.52
N SER A 598 46.42 -37.27 -37.92
CA SER A 598 47.64 -38.02 -37.70
C SER A 598 47.75 -38.28 -36.20
N ALA A 599 47.47 -39.52 -35.80
CA ALA A 599 47.87 -40.04 -34.51
C ALA A 599 49.39 -39.90 -34.42
N GLY A 600 49.85 -38.95 -33.61
CA GLY A 600 51.26 -38.65 -33.45
C GLY A 600 51.44 -37.34 -32.73
N ASP A 601 51.17 -37.31 -31.42
CA ASP A 601 52.17 -36.93 -30.42
C ASP A 601 51.61 -37.18 -29.00
N ASP A 602 51.34 -38.46 -28.70
CA ASP A 602 51.01 -38.91 -27.34
C ASP A 602 52.30 -39.41 -26.67
N SER A 603 53.29 -38.54 -26.55
CA SER A 603 54.36 -38.63 -25.57
C SER A 603 55.21 -37.38 -25.66
N LEU A 604 55.22 -36.53 -24.62
CA LEU A 604 56.45 -35.91 -24.12
C LEU A 604 56.23 -35.20 -22.78
N SER A 605 56.80 -35.84 -21.76
CA SER A 605 57.45 -35.24 -20.59
C SER A 605 56.60 -34.55 -19.51
N ASN A 606 56.43 -35.30 -18.43
CA ASN A 606 56.67 -34.80 -17.08
C ASN A 606 57.96 -33.97 -17.04
N ARG A 607 57.82 -32.65 -16.89
CA ARG A 607 58.87 -31.80 -16.32
C ARG A 607 58.23 -30.66 -15.54
N PRO A 608 58.56 -30.47 -14.25
CA PRO A 608 58.04 -29.37 -13.47
C PRO A 608 58.81 -28.11 -13.87
N GLN A 609 58.15 -27.19 -14.57
CA GLN A 609 58.69 -25.84 -14.76
C GLN A 609 58.23 -24.95 -13.61
N THR A 610 59.07 -24.91 -12.59
CA THR A 610 59.24 -23.75 -11.72
C THR A 610 59.58 -22.52 -12.56
N GLN A 611 58.79 -21.46 -12.45
CA GLN A 611 59.19 -20.05 -12.59
C GLN A 611 57.98 -19.21 -12.18
N ASN A 612 57.87 -18.78 -10.93
CA ASN A 612 58.50 -17.56 -10.44
C ASN A 612 58.63 -16.50 -11.53
N GLY A 613 57.68 -15.56 -11.47
CA GLY A 613 57.72 -14.34 -12.25
C GLY A 613 59.01 -13.57 -12.01
N ARG A 614 59.48 -12.95 -13.09
CA ARG A 614 60.12 -11.65 -12.97
C ARG A 614 59.51 -10.67 -13.96
N PRO A 615 59.31 -9.41 -13.52
CA PRO A 615 58.73 -8.35 -14.32
C PRO A 615 59.81 -7.62 -15.13
N ALA A 616 59.41 -7.00 -16.23
CA ALA A 616 60.18 -5.94 -16.87
C ALA A 616 59.20 -5.01 -17.60
N ALA A 617 59.35 -3.70 -17.66
CA ALA A 617 60.10 -2.72 -16.88
C ALA A 617 59.68 -1.35 -17.44
N SER A 618 59.27 -0.39 -16.59
CA SER A 618 59.62 1.05 -16.65
C SER A 618 58.62 1.87 -15.81
N ARG A 619 58.95 2.91 -15.07
CA ARG A 619 60.20 3.44 -14.50
C ARG A 619 59.77 4.43 -13.39
N TYR A 620 60.30 4.23 -12.20
CA TYR A 620 60.53 5.14 -11.04
C TYR A 620 60.10 6.62 -11.06
N ARG A 621 59.56 7.07 -9.92
CA ARG A 621 60.19 8.13 -9.11
C ARG A 621 59.94 7.90 -7.61
N SER A 622 61.03 7.69 -6.86
CA SER A 622 61.04 7.67 -5.40
C SER A 622 61.76 8.92 -4.89
N THR A 623 61.33 9.43 -3.75
CA THR A 623 62.19 10.18 -2.83
C THR A 623 62.10 9.50 -1.46
N ARG A 624 63.23 8.90 -1.05
CA ARG A 624 63.94 9.02 0.24
C ARG A 624 63.10 8.98 1.54
N SER A 625 63.49 8.37 2.65
CA SER A 625 64.68 7.63 3.11
C SER A 625 64.48 7.34 4.60
N ASN A 626 65.12 6.28 5.11
CA ASN A 626 65.63 6.09 6.48
C ASN A 626 64.65 5.91 7.67
N THR A 627 64.56 4.64 8.12
CA THR A 627 64.92 4.10 9.47
C THR A 627 64.77 4.98 10.74
N PRO A 628 64.73 4.37 11.94
CA PRO A 628 64.00 3.20 12.42
C PRO A 628 63.26 3.48 13.75
N ALA A 629 62.57 2.46 14.26
CA ALA A 629 61.86 2.44 15.53
C ALA A 629 62.73 2.75 16.76
N TYR A 630 62.13 3.41 17.75
CA TYR A 630 62.29 3.09 19.18
C TYR A 630 61.04 3.53 19.97
N THR A 631 60.70 2.67 20.95
CA THR A 631 59.73 2.77 22.06
C THR A 631 58.25 2.90 21.74
#